data_AF-A0A1B7UQ30-F1
#
_entry.id   AF-A0A1B7UQ30-F1
#
_cell.length_a   1.000
_cell.length_b   1.000
_cell.length_c   1.000
_cell.angle_alpha   90.00
_cell.angle_beta   90.00
_cell.angle_gamma   90.00
#
_symmetry.space_group_name_H-M   'P 1'
#
loop_
_entity.id
_entity.type
_entity.pdbx_description
1 polymer ?
#
loop_
_entity_poly.entity_id
_entity_poly.type
_entity_poly.pdbx_seq_one_letter_code
_entity_poly.pdbx_strand_id
1 'polypeptide(L)'
;MKLTVAMRIVGGFSAILILLLFLGGTSYYSLSEISDSTNQVNSISIPALENSAALQSEFVKMSKISLQAFYSEEVKDVVKLEGEFNNEKSQYDTAAKALQAVVAAEPVLAASFKQLSSEYDEFSTGSNALFADLKKSLTLRDQMNSKLSDLEGSSDDAASLILDFSDVRDVSRRFPKSTEAATEMETSMNALVSTVVDLTRTNAQATADTLSNEVKNRLSDIVAKMAIIAAETGDSVEMVTDLNDKINEINELIGGAEGILTLKQQRLTAQTTATKLLATTEQQTTAAVEALAQLLAKVRTAAGEIQQEAESSVSSAVVTIFVVVLVSIAIAIGIAMQTVRSITTPLAKVNEILGVVASGDLTKRLDDTASDEFGELARNCNQVIGNLRQLIQGIISRSTQLAAASEQTSAITVQSTQAIREQKSQVTQAATATTEMSSTSQGVMQSSSDALAEIKHADSEAERVKGISNTNKQTILQLSQEVEQASKVINKLHQDSASIGSILDVIRGIAEQTNLLALNAAIEAARAGEQGRGFAVVADEVRSLASKTQSSTQEIQAMIQVLQSGAHAAVEAMNKGKRQAENCVAQTEIADQALDSITHAVHLAHDMSEQISHAAREQNQVSHEISKLLESIVNIAEETASGAEQTSDSSHEVARLAEELRQSVDQFKV
;
A
#
# COMPACT_ATOMS: atom_id res chain seq x y z
N MET A 1 56.97 -87.97 -9.46
CA MET A 1 56.00 -86.87 -9.54
C MET A 1 56.66 -85.69 -10.24
N LYS A 2 56.20 -85.30 -11.45
CA LYS A 2 56.57 -83.98 -11.99
C LYS A 2 55.84 -82.97 -11.12
N LEU A 3 56.56 -82.20 -10.30
CA LEU A 3 56.01 -81.05 -9.60
C LEU A 3 55.37 -80.13 -10.65
N THR A 4 54.07 -79.87 -10.56
CA THR A 4 53.37 -78.89 -11.41
C THR A 4 53.96 -77.50 -11.16
N VAL A 5 53.70 -76.55 -12.07
CA VAL A 5 54.11 -75.15 -11.84
C VAL A 5 53.52 -74.67 -10.52
N ALA A 6 52.25 -74.99 -10.21
CA ALA A 6 51.64 -74.80 -8.90
C ALA A 6 52.46 -75.39 -7.73
N MET A 7 53.05 -76.58 -7.82
CA MET A 7 53.77 -77.20 -6.71
C MET A 7 55.15 -76.56 -6.42
N ARG A 8 55.77 -75.93 -7.43
CA ARG A 8 57.01 -75.14 -7.29
C ARG A 8 56.73 -73.70 -6.89
N ILE A 9 55.62 -73.16 -7.39
CA ILE A 9 55.04 -71.89 -6.98
C ILE A 9 54.58 -71.96 -5.52
N VAL A 10 53.91 -73.02 -5.05
CA VAL A 10 53.44 -73.16 -3.65
C VAL A 10 54.59 -73.11 -2.65
N GLY A 11 55.78 -73.63 -2.98
CA GLY A 11 56.98 -73.49 -2.13
C GLY A 11 57.48 -72.04 -2.05
N GLY A 12 57.50 -71.31 -3.18
CA GLY A 12 57.86 -69.87 -3.22
C GLY A 12 56.77 -68.97 -2.63
N PHE A 13 55.50 -69.29 -2.87
CA PHE A 13 54.32 -68.61 -2.33
C PHE A 13 54.15 -68.89 -0.85
N SER A 14 54.58 -70.02 -0.29
CA SER A 14 54.56 -70.22 1.17
C SER A 14 55.55 -69.28 1.87
N ALA A 15 56.72 -69.03 1.27
CA ALA A 15 57.69 -68.06 1.77
C ALA A 15 57.25 -66.61 1.55
N ILE A 16 56.64 -66.31 0.39
CA ILE A 16 56.05 -65.00 0.09
C ILE A 16 54.80 -64.76 0.95
N LEU A 17 54.00 -65.78 1.29
CA LEU A 17 52.80 -65.68 2.14
C LEU A 17 53.17 -65.32 3.57
N ILE A 18 54.27 -65.84 4.10
CA ILE A 18 54.79 -65.44 5.42
C ILE A 18 55.27 -63.98 5.39
N LEU A 19 55.94 -63.56 4.31
CA LEU A 19 56.33 -62.15 4.10
C LEU A 19 55.12 -61.22 3.89
N LEU A 20 54.08 -61.68 3.18
CA LEU A 20 52.83 -60.94 2.96
C LEU A 20 51.97 -60.86 4.22
N LEU A 21 51.97 -61.88 5.09
CA LEU A 21 51.31 -61.82 6.40
C LEU A 21 52.02 -60.84 7.32
N PHE A 22 53.36 -60.76 7.26
CA PHE A 22 54.12 -59.76 8.01
C PHE A 22 53.88 -58.34 7.46
N LEU A 23 53.93 -58.16 6.14
CA LEU A 23 53.62 -56.89 5.46
C LEU A 23 52.16 -56.46 5.71
N GLY A 24 51.23 -57.41 5.69
CA GLY A 24 49.82 -57.21 5.98
C GLY A 24 49.58 -56.82 7.43
N GLY A 25 50.30 -57.41 8.38
CA GLY A 25 50.26 -57.00 9.79
C GLY A 25 50.77 -55.57 10.01
N THR A 26 51.91 -55.20 9.40
CA THR A 26 52.44 -53.83 9.47
C THR A 26 51.54 -52.82 8.76
N SER A 27 50.97 -53.18 7.61
CA SER A 27 50.05 -52.32 6.87
C SER A 27 48.72 -52.16 7.58
N TYR A 28 48.22 -53.19 8.27
CA TYR A 28 46.98 -53.11 9.06
C TYR A 28 47.15 -52.20 10.27
N TYR A 29 48.29 -52.29 10.97
CA TYR A 29 48.59 -51.40 12.10
C TYR A 29 48.70 -49.93 11.65
N SER A 30 49.47 -49.64 10.59
CA SER A 30 49.59 -48.28 10.05
C SER A 30 48.27 -47.74 9.48
N LEU A 31 47.45 -48.59 8.84
CA LEU A 31 46.15 -48.17 8.33
C LEU A 31 45.13 -47.94 9.47
N SER A 32 45.25 -48.68 10.59
CA SER A 32 44.44 -48.43 11.79
C SER A 32 44.81 -47.10 12.45
N GLU A 33 46.09 -46.77 12.55
CA GLU A 33 46.57 -45.50 13.11
C GLU A 33 46.16 -44.30 12.22
N ILE A 34 46.26 -44.46 10.90
CA ILE A 34 45.71 -43.48 9.94
C ILE A 34 44.18 -43.38 10.04
N SER A 35 43.48 -44.50 10.23
CA SER A 35 42.02 -44.52 10.41
C SER A 35 41.60 -43.78 11.67
N ASP A 36 42.35 -43.90 12.77
CA ASP A 36 42.05 -43.22 14.03
C ASP A 36 42.28 -41.70 13.92
N SER A 37 43.40 -41.27 13.31
CA SER A 37 43.65 -39.85 13.01
C SER A 37 42.63 -39.26 12.01
N THR A 38 42.25 -40.03 10.98
CA THR A 38 41.23 -39.61 9.98
C THR A 38 39.84 -39.53 10.62
N ASN A 39 39.53 -40.45 11.54
CA ASN A 39 38.29 -40.42 12.30
C ASN A 39 38.22 -39.17 13.18
N GLN A 40 39.32 -38.77 13.85
CA GLN A 40 39.35 -37.52 14.63
C GLN A 40 39.14 -36.28 13.77
N VAL A 41 39.72 -36.20 12.57
CA VAL A 41 39.47 -35.09 11.62
C VAL A 41 37.98 -35.01 11.23
N ASN A 42 37.36 -36.15 10.93
CA ASN A 42 35.96 -36.23 10.52
C ASN A 42 34.96 -36.05 11.68
N SER A 43 35.30 -36.45 12.90
CA SER A 43 34.39 -36.40 14.05
C SER A 43 34.53 -35.14 14.90
N ILE A 44 35.67 -34.44 14.82
CA ILE A 44 35.96 -33.26 15.66
C ILE A 44 36.23 -32.03 14.79
N SER A 45 37.25 -32.05 13.94
CA SER A 45 37.73 -30.85 13.24
C SER A 45 36.72 -30.26 12.25
N ILE A 46 36.15 -31.09 11.37
CA ILE A 46 35.17 -30.62 10.37
C ILE A 46 33.87 -30.13 11.04
N PRO A 47 33.22 -30.91 11.93
CA PRO A 47 32.02 -30.44 12.62
C PRO A 47 32.27 -29.21 13.49
N ALA A 48 33.43 -29.08 14.13
CA ALA A 48 33.75 -27.90 14.94
C ALA A 48 33.88 -26.64 14.07
N LEU A 49 34.53 -26.73 12.90
CA LEU A 49 34.66 -25.62 11.96
C LEU A 49 33.31 -25.24 11.34
N GLU A 50 32.53 -26.21 10.90
CA GLU A 50 31.21 -26.00 10.29
C GLU A 50 30.23 -25.34 11.27
N ASN A 51 30.10 -25.89 12.48
CA ASN A 51 29.20 -25.32 13.48
C ASN A 51 29.70 -23.96 14.00
N SER A 52 31.01 -23.73 14.12
CA SER A 52 31.54 -22.42 14.51
C SER A 52 31.27 -21.35 13.42
N ALA A 53 31.37 -21.72 12.14
CA ALA A 53 31.02 -20.83 11.03
C ALA A 53 29.51 -20.57 10.95
N ALA A 54 28.69 -21.58 11.22
CA ALA A 54 27.23 -21.43 11.31
C ALA A 54 26.86 -20.47 12.45
N LEU A 55 27.44 -20.62 13.65
CA LEU A 55 27.24 -19.68 14.76
C LEU A 55 27.62 -18.25 14.39
N GLN A 56 28.74 -18.06 13.69
CA GLN A 56 29.15 -16.74 13.22
C GLN A 56 28.12 -16.14 12.26
N SER A 57 27.66 -16.92 11.29
CA SER A 57 26.68 -16.50 10.29
C SER A 57 25.37 -16.10 10.96
N GLU A 58 24.79 -16.98 11.78
CA GLU A 58 23.50 -16.73 12.44
C GLU A 58 23.58 -15.58 13.42
N PHE A 59 24.68 -15.44 14.17
CA PHE A 59 24.87 -14.30 15.07
C PHE A 59 24.90 -12.96 14.33
N VAL A 60 25.63 -12.86 13.22
CA VAL A 60 25.71 -11.63 12.42
C VAL A 60 24.34 -11.27 11.83
N LYS A 61 23.58 -12.26 11.35
CA LYS A 61 22.20 -12.04 10.89
C LYS A 61 21.30 -11.54 12.01
N MET A 62 21.32 -12.18 13.19
CA MET A 62 20.55 -11.75 14.35
C MET A 62 20.89 -10.32 14.75
N SER A 63 22.17 -9.96 14.82
CA SER A 63 22.60 -8.59 15.13
C SER A 63 22.12 -7.58 14.09
N LYS A 64 22.13 -7.94 12.80
CA LYS A 64 21.59 -7.10 11.73
C LYS A 64 20.08 -6.91 11.87
N ILE A 65 19.34 -7.96 12.19
CA ILE A 65 17.89 -7.92 12.38
C ILE A 65 17.53 -7.02 13.57
N SER A 66 18.23 -7.14 14.71
CA SER A 66 18.04 -6.25 15.87
C SER A 66 18.27 -4.77 15.51
N LEU A 67 19.33 -4.48 14.74
CA LEU A 67 19.61 -3.12 14.26
C LEU A 67 18.52 -2.60 13.30
N GLN A 68 18.08 -3.44 12.35
CA GLN A 68 17.02 -3.10 11.41
C GLN A 68 15.68 -2.83 12.13
N ALA A 69 15.38 -3.60 13.18
CA ALA A 69 14.18 -3.40 13.99
C ALA A 69 14.17 -2.04 14.69
N PHE A 70 15.33 -1.59 15.17
CA PHE A 70 15.46 -0.28 15.82
C PHE A 70 15.06 0.89 14.91
N TYR A 71 15.36 0.80 13.62
CA TYR A 71 15.02 1.84 12.63
C TYR A 71 13.66 1.65 11.97
N SER A 72 12.86 0.66 12.40
CA SER A 72 11.53 0.42 11.84
C SER A 72 10.52 1.44 12.38
N GLU A 73 9.66 1.95 11.49
CA GLU A 73 8.66 2.97 11.84
C GLU A 73 7.26 2.39 12.11
N GLU A 74 7.07 1.09 11.90
CA GLU A 74 5.78 0.42 12.08
C GLU A 74 5.87 -0.81 12.99
N VAL A 75 4.85 -1.01 13.84
CA VAL A 75 4.78 -2.15 14.76
C VAL A 75 4.84 -3.49 13.98
N LYS A 76 4.17 -3.55 12.82
CA LYS A 76 4.13 -4.75 11.97
C LYS A 76 5.53 -5.21 11.52
N ASP A 77 6.41 -4.25 11.22
CA ASP A 77 7.75 -4.52 10.73
C ASP A 77 8.64 -5.03 11.87
N VAL A 78 8.50 -4.43 13.07
CA VAL A 78 9.19 -4.91 14.28
C VAL A 78 8.75 -6.34 14.64
N VAL A 79 7.47 -6.66 14.53
CA VAL A 79 6.95 -8.03 14.78
C VAL A 79 7.49 -9.03 13.75
N LYS A 80 7.55 -8.65 12.48
CA LYS A 80 8.14 -9.49 11.42
C LYS A 80 9.62 -9.77 11.71
N LEU A 81 10.39 -8.72 12.00
CA LEU A 81 11.81 -8.82 12.31
C LEU A 81 12.07 -9.60 13.60
N GLU A 82 11.22 -9.48 14.62
CA GLU A 82 11.27 -10.33 15.82
C GLU A 82 11.05 -11.81 15.46
N GLY A 83 10.14 -12.10 14.52
CA GLY A 83 9.94 -13.45 13.99
C GLY A 83 11.18 -14.00 13.26
N GLU A 84 11.79 -13.20 12.39
CA GLU A 84 13.05 -13.53 11.70
C GLU A 84 14.20 -13.74 12.71
N PHE A 85 14.32 -12.86 13.70
CA PHE A 85 15.30 -12.98 14.78
C PHE A 85 15.14 -14.30 15.54
N ASN A 86 13.91 -14.67 15.90
CA ASN A 86 13.63 -15.92 16.60
C ASN A 86 13.94 -17.17 15.74
N ASN A 87 13.77 -17.08 14.43
CA ASN A 87 14.15 -18.16 13.51
C ASN A 87 15.68 -18.34 13.46
N GLU A 88 16.44 -17.26 13.30
CA GLU A 88 17.92 -17.33 13.34
C GLU A 88 18.43 -17.72 14.72
N LYS A 89 17.74 -17.30 15.80
CA LYS A 89 18.00 -17.75 17.17
C LYS A 89 17.90 -19.28 17.28
N SER A 90 16.87 -19.89 16.70
CA SER A 90 16.69 -21.34 16.73
C SER A 90 17.79 -22.09 15.97
N GLN A 91 18.26 -21.53 14.85
CA GLN A 91 19.38 -22.08 14.09
C GLN A 91 20.70 -21.95 14.86
N TYR A 92 20.94 -20.79 15.48
CA TYR A 92 22.07 -20.57 16.38
C TYR A 92 22.07 -21.57 17.54
N ASP A 93 20.94 -21.72 18.26
CA ASP A 93 20.81 -22.65 19.39
C ASP A 93 21.11 -24.11 18.98
N THR A 94 20.73 -24.48 17.75
CA THR A 94 20.99 -25.82 17.19
C THR A 94 22.47 -26.03 16.91
N ALA A 95 23.11 -25.09 16.20
CA ALA A 95 24.54 -25.11 15.94
C ALA A 95 25.37 -25.03 17.24
N ALA A 96 24.89 -24.29 18.25
CA ALA A 96 25.55 -24.14 19.54
C ALA A 96 25.57 -25.46 20.30
N LYS A 97 24.44 -26.16 20.34
CA LYS A 97 24.35 -27.51 20.94
C LYS A 97 25.25 -28.51 20.23
N ALA A 98 25.28 -28.49 18.89
CA ALA A 98 26.14 -29.35 18.11
C ALA A 98 27.63 -29.05 18.38
N LEU A 99 28.02 -27.77 18.39
CA LEU A 99 29.38 -27.36 18.70
C LEU A 99 29.78 -27.74 20.12
N GLN A 100 28.91 -27.50 21.11
CA GLN A 100 29.14 -27.87 22.51
C GLN A 100 29.47 -29.36 22.66
N ALA A 101 28.73 -30.24 21.97
CA ALA A 101 28.96 -31.68 22.00
C ALA A 101 30.33 -32.06 21.43
N VAL A 102 30.78 -31.37 20.38
CA VAL A 102 32.06 -31.62 19.71
C VAL A 102 33.24 -31.10 20.54
N VAL A 103 33.12 -29.91 21.13
CA VAL A 103 34.22 -29.26 21.87
C VAL A 103 34.31 -29.66 23.35
N ALA A 104 33.35 -30.44 23.87
CA ALA A 104 33.29 -30.82 25.27
C ALA A 104 34.51 -31.60 25.76
N ALA A 105 35.14 -32.38 24.88
CA ALA A 105 36.32 -33.19 25.21
C ALA A 105 37.61 -32.35 25.30
N GLU A 106 37.61 -31.13 24.75
CA GLU A 106 38.78 -30.24 24.68
C GLU A 106 38.65 -29.07 25.67
N PRO A 107 39.38 -29.05 26.81
CA PRO A 107 39.18 -28.09 27.88
C PRO A 107 39.29 -26.62 27.45
N VAL A 108 40.19 -26.33 26.52
CA VAL A 108 40.44 -24.97 26.00
C VAL A 108 39.27 -24.50 25.12
N LEU A 109 38.74 -25.38 24.27
CA LEU A 109 37.61 -25.07 23.39
C LEU A 109 36.30 -24.99 24.20
N ALA A 110 36.09 -25.88 25.16
CA ALA A 110 34.95 -25.84 26.07
C ALA A 110 34.89 -24.53 26.89
N ALA A 111 36.03 -24.04 27.39
CA ALA A 111 36.11 -22.76 28.10
C ALA A 111 35.77 -21.57 27.19
N SER A 112 36.29 -21.54 25.95
CA SER A 112 35.97 -20.48 24.98
C SER A 112 34.51 -20.52 24.53
N PHE A 113 33.93 -21.70 24.31
CA PHE A 113 32.52 -21.85 24.01
C PHE A 113 31.64 -21.35 25.15
N LYS A 114 32.01 -21.61 26.41
CA LYS A 114 31.29 -21.09 27.58
C LYS A 114 31.28 -19.57 27.64
N GLN A 115 32.41 -18.92 27.33
CA GLN A 115 32.49 -17.46 27.26
C GLN A 115 31.57 -16.93 26.14
N LEU A 116 31.63 -17.50 24.95
CA LEU A 116 30.75 -17.13 23.83
C LEU A 116 29.26 -17.28 24.19
N SER A 117 28.87 -18.38 24.83
CA SER A 117 27.49 -18.61 25.27
C SER A 117 27.00 -17.53 26.23
N SER A 118 27.87 -17.05 27.13
CA SER A 118 27.52 -15.97 28.06
C SER A 118 27.25 -14.65 27.32
N GLU A 119 28.12 -14.28 26.38
CA GLU A 119 27.96 -13.06 25.57
C GLU A 119 26.70 -13.14 24.69
N TYR A 120 26.41 -14.34 24.15
CA TYR A 120 25.20 -14.59 23.37
C TYR A 120 23.91 -14.47 24.19
N ASP A 121 23.87 -15.04 25.40
CA ASP A 121 22.68 -14.98 26.25
C ASP A 121 22.34 -13.53 26.64
N GLU A 122 23.37 -12.74 26.93
CA GLU A 122 23.25 -11.31 27.18
C GLU A 122 22.72 -10.55 25.95
N PHE A 123 23.31 -10.78 24.77
CA PHE A 123 22.85 -10.19 23.51
C PHE A 123 21.41 -10.58 23.17
N SER A 124 21.04 -11.86 23.34
CA SER A 124 19.70 -12.37 23.03
C SER A 124 18.66 -11.76 23.95
N THR A 125 18.97 -11.67 25.25
CA THR A 125 18.10 -11.03 26.25
C THR A 125 17.93 -9.54 25.95
N GLY A 126 19.03 -8.84 25.65
CA GLY A 126 19.01 -7.42 25.29
C GLY A 126 18.19 -7.14 24.03
N SER A 127 18.35 -7.98 22.99
CA SER A 127 17.61 -7.88 21.73
C SER A 127 16.11 -8.11 21.95
N ASN A 128 15.71 -9.11 22.73
CA ASN A 128 14.29 -9.36 23.04
C ASN A 128 13.65 -8.19 23.80
N ALA A 129 14.37 -7.60 24.77
CA ALA A 129 13.91 -6.41 25.46
C ALA A 129 13.79 -5.21 24.49
N LEU A 130 14.73 -5.07 23.56
CA LEU A 130 14.72 -4.04 22.52
C LEU A 130 13.46 -4.13 21.66
N PHE A 131 13.13 -5.33 21.14
CA PHE A 131 11.89 -5.55 20.38
C PHE A 131 10.64 -5.15 21.17
N ALA A 132 10.58 -5.50 22.46
CA ALA A 132 9.45 -5.18 23.32
C ALA A 132 9.27 -3.65 23.50
N ASP A 133 10.34 -2.92 23.80
CA ASP A 133 10.27 -1.46 23.99
C ASP A 133 10.03 -0.69 22.67
N LEU A 134 10.54 -1.19 21.54
CA LEU A 134 10.24 -0.63 20.22
C LEU A 134 8.75 -0.76 19.88
N LYS A 135 8.18 -1.97 20.03
CA LYS A 135 6.74 -2.20 19.83
C LYS A 135 5.90 -1.31 20.76
N LYS A 136 6.30 -1.19 22.03
CA LYS A 136 5.63 -0.32 23.00
C LYS A 136 5.68 1.14 22.57
N SER A 137 6.84 1.65 22.19
CA SER A 137 7.03 3.04 21.73
C SER A 137 6.18 3.37 20.50
N LEU A 138 6.17 2.49 19.50
CA LEU A 138 5.38 2.65 18.27
C LEU A 138 3.87 2.54 18.54
N THR A 139 3.44 1.60 19.38
CA THR A 139 2.03 1.49 19.77
C THR A 139 1.55 2.76 20.49
N LEU A 140 2.36 3.30 21.40
CA LEU A 140 2.06 4.56 22.10
C LEU A 140 2.02 5.76 21.15
N ARG A 141 2.88 5.78 20.10
CA ARG A 141 2.79 6.79 19.04
C ARG A 141 1.44 6.70 18.32
N ASP A 142 1.04 5.51 17.92
CA ASP A 142 -0.18 5.32 17.14
C ASP A 142 -1.43 5.68 17.97
N GLN A 143 -1.46 5.29 19.24
CA GLN A 143 -2.49 5.73 20.20
C GLN A 143 -2.52 7.26 20.36
N MET A 144 -1.35 7.88 20.50
CA MET A 144 -1.25 9.34 20.64
C MET A 144 -1.69 10.07 19.36
N ASN A 145 -1.40 9.54 18.18
CA ASN A 145 -1.87 10.10 16.90
C ASN A 145 -3.39 9.98 16.76
N SER A 146 -3.98 8.86 17.20
CA SER A 146 -5.45 8.73 17.27
C SER A 146 -6.05 9.79 18.19
N LYS A 147 -5.48 9.97 19.40
CA LYS A 147 -5.93 11.00 20.35
C LYS A 147 -5.75 12.42 19.83
N LEU A 148 -4.71 12.67 19.04
CA LEU A 148 -4.52 13.96 18.38
C LEU A 148 -5.63 14.22 17.35
N SER A 149 -6.00 13.21 16.56
CA SER A 149 -7.12 13.33 15.62
C SER A 149 -8.45 13.59 16.34
N ASP A 150 -8.71 12.88 17.46
CA ASP A 150 -9.89 13.11 18.29
C ASP A 150 -9.90 14.53 18.89
N LEU A 151 -8.72 15.03 19.28
CA LEU A 151 -8.53 16.38 19.82
C LEU A 151 -8.79 17.46 18.76
N GLU A 152 -8.28 17.28 17.54
CA GLU A 152 -8.52 18.18 16.41
C GLU A 152 -10.03 18.26 16.13
N GLY A 153 -10.72 17.13 16.03
CA GLY A 153 -12.17 17.09 15.84
C GLY A 153 -12.95 17.75 16.98
N SER A 154 -12.61 17.45 18.23
CA SER A 154 -13.27 18.06 19.40
C SER A 154 -13.01 19.56 19.49
N SER A 155 -11.85 20.02 19.03
CA SER A 155 -11.49 21.44 19.00
C SER A 155 -12.23 22.19 17.90
N ASP A 156 -12.40 21.59 16.71
CA ASP A 156 -13.22 22.15 15.63
C ASP A 156 -14.70 22.24 16.03
N ASP A 157 -15.26 21.19 16.66
CA ASP A 157 -16.61 21.20 17.20
C ASP A 157 -16.80 22.34 18.22
N ALA A 158 -15.86 22.48 19.15
CA ALA A 158 -15.89 23.53 20.16
C ALA A 158 -15.73 24.94 19.54
N ALA A 159 -14.93 25.09 18.49
CA ALA A 159 -14.81 26.34 17.75
C ALA A 159 -16.12 26.72 17.04
N SER A 160 -16.81 25.74 16.43
CA SER A 160 -18.14 25.96 15.85
C SER A 160 -19.16 26.41 16.91
N LEU A 161 -19.17 25.77 18.08
CA LEU A 161 -20.05 26.16 19.18
C LEU A 161 -19.73 27.56 19.71
N ILE A 162 -18.46 27.96 19.75
CA ILE A 162 -18.03 29.32 20.13
C ILE A 162 -18.51 30.37 19.11
N LEU A 163 -18.41 30.07 17.82
CA LEU A 163 -18.90 30.95 16.75
C LEU A 163 -20.41 31.11 16.83
N ASP A 164 -21.15 30.00 16.91
CA ASP A 164 -22.60 30.03 17.03
C ASP A 164 -23.03 30.79 18.30
N PHE A 165 -22.33 30.58 19.43
CA PHE A 165 -22.59 31.30 20.69
C PHE A 165 -22.42 32.82 20.52
N SER A 166 -21.43 33.23 19.75
CA SER A 166 -21.12 34.64 19.48
C SER A 166 -22.15 35.29 18.53
N ASP A 167 -22.76 34.50 17.64
CA ASP A 167 -23.74 34.96 16.65
C ASP A 167 -25.19 34.96 17.15
N VAL A 168 -25.50 34.33 18.29
CA VAL A 168 -26.85 34.37 18.88
C VAL A 168 -27.27 35.83 19.17
N ARG A 169 -28.39 36.24 18.57
CA ARG A 169 -29.01 37.56 18.77
C ARG A 169 -29.13 37.86 20.28
N ASP A 170 -28.61 39.02 20.67
CA ASP A 170 -28.56 39.56 22.04
C ASP A 170 -27.53 38.96 23.01
N VAL A 171 -26.80 37.87 22.68
CA VAL A 171 -25.76 37.33 23.59
C VAL A 171 -24.65 38.34 23.85
N SER A 172 -24.10 38.99 22.82
CA SER A 172 -23.04 39.99 23.02
C SER A 172 -23.47 41.23 23.81
N ARG A 173 -24.79 41.54 23.84
CA ARG A 173 -25.33 42.64 24.64
C ARG A 173 -25.65 42.21 26.07
N ARG A 174 -26.07 40.96 26.25
CA ARG A 174 -26.59 40.42 27.52
C ARG A 174 -25.50 39.78 28.37
N PHE A 175 -24.46 39.22 27.73
CA PHE A 175 -23.34 38.50 28.33
C PHE A 175 -22.00 38.95 27.71
N PRO A 176 -21.59 40.22 27.92
CA PRO A 176 -20.41 40.78 27.27
C PRO A 176 -19.10 40.10 27.71
N LYS A 177 -18.98 39.65 28.97
CA LYS A 177 -17.76 38.98 29.44
C LYS A 177 -17.64 37.58 28.85
N SER A 178 -18.76 36.89 28.66
CA SER A 178 -18.81 35.57 28.03
C SER A 178 -18.40 35.65 26.56
N THR A 179 -18.82 36.69 25.86
CA THR A 179 -18.46 36.89 24.44
C THR A 179 -16.95 37.15 24.28
N GLU A 180 -16.38 38.00 25.16
CA GLU A 180 -14.93 38.24 25.21
C GLU A 180 -14.16 36.95 25.55
N ALA A 181 -14.60 36.24 26.59
CA ALA A 181 -14.02 34.97 27.01
C ALA A 181 -14.10 33.89 25.90
N ALA A 182 -15.19 33.82 25.15
CA ALA A 182 -15.37 32.87 24.05
C ALA A 182 -14.40 33.15 22.89
N THR A 183 -14.23 34.42 22.50
CA THR A 183 -13.28 34.82 21.44
C THR A 183 -11.84 34.52 21.83
N GLU A 184 -11.47 34.83 23.07
CA GLU A 184 -10.13 34.51 23.58
C GLU A 184 -9.93 33.00 23.71
N MET A 185 -10.99 32.25 24.06
CA MET A 185 -10.95 30.79 24.15
C MET A 185 -10.66 30.14 22.79
N GLU A 186 -11.30 30.60 21.72
CA GLU A 186 -11.03 30.13 20.35
C GLU A 186 -9.54 30.28 20.00
N THR A 187 -8.97 31.46 20.30
CA THR A 187 -7.54 31.74 20.06
C THR A 187 -6.64 30.84 20.92
N SER A 188 -6.97 30.67 22.20
CA SER A 188 -6.25 29.77 23.11
C SER A 188 -6.34 28.31 22.66
N MET A 189 -7.46 27.88 22.08
CA MET A 189 -7.70 26.52 21.61
C MET A 189 -6.90 26.20 20.34
N ASN A 190 -6.86 27.11 19.36
CA ASN A 190 -5.98 26.97 18.20
C ASN A 190 -4.50 26.87 18.60
N ALA A 191 -4.07 27.71 19.55
CA ALA A 191 -2.71 27.64 20.07
C ALA A 191 -2.44 26.36 20.88
N LEU A 192 -3.44 25.84 21.62
CA LEU A 192 -3.37 24.56 22.32
C LEU A 192 -3.13 23.42 21.34
N VAL A 193 -3.97 23.28 20.31
CA VAL A 193 -3.85 22.23 19.28
C VAL A 193 -2.47 22.29 18.63
N SER A 194 -2.02 23.48 18.20
CA SER A 194 -0.68 23.65 17.63
C SER A 194 0.44 23.20 18.59
N THR A 195 0.34 23.55 19.87
CA THR A 195 1.35 23.16 20.87
C THR A 195 1.34 21.64 21.10
N VAL A 196 0.15 21.02 21.08
CA VAL A 196 0.01 19.56 21.20
C VAL A 196 0.60 18.87 19.97
N VAL A 197 0.39 19.38 18.76
CA VAL A 197 1.04 18.88 17.53
C VAL A 197 2.57 18.95 17.65
N ASP A 198 3.13 20.05 18.15
CA ASP A 198 4.57 20.15 18.36
C ASP A 198 5.07 19.17 19.43
N LEU A 199 4.29 18.96 20.50
CA LEU A 199 4.58 17.97 21.54
C LEU A 199 4.59 16.55 20.98
N THR A 200 3.64 16.18 20.12
CA THR A 200 3.60 14.82 19.55
C THR A 200 4.82 14.56 18.64
N ARG A 201 5.34 15.60 17.98
CA ARG A 201 6.49 15.54 17.06
C ARG A 201 7.87 15.48 17.72
N THR A 202 8.07 16.10 18.89
CA THR A 202 9.42 16.17 19.50
C THR A 202 9.88 14.83 20.08
N ASN A 203 11.15 14.44 19.89
CA ASN A 203 11.71 13.23 20.53
C ASN A 203 12.63 13.56 21.72
N ALA A 204 12.79 14.84 22.06
CA ALA A 204 13.67 15.28 23.14
C ALA A 204 12.88 15.46 24.45
N GLN A 205 13.30 14.77 25.52
CA GLN A 205 12.63 14.82 26.82
C GLN A 205 12.46 16.25 27.35
N ALA A 206 13.53 17.06 27.36
CA ALA A 206 13.48 18.43 27.87
C ALA A 206 12.50 19.33 27.09
N THR A 207 12.43 19.17 25.77
CA THR A 207 11.48 19.89 24.91
C THR A 207 10.06 19.42 25.18
N ALA A 208 9.85 18.10 25.32
CA ALA A 208 8.55 17.54 25.65
C ALA A 208 8.04 17.98 27.03
N ASP A 209 8.91 18.08 28.03
CA ASP A 209 8.56 18.58 29.36
C ASP A 209 8.12 20.05 29.29
N THR A 210 8.84 20.86 28.51
CA THR A 210 8.52 22.28 28.30
C THR A 210 7.16 22.44 27.62
N LEU A 211 6.95 21.75 26.50
CA LEU A 211 5.69 21.78 25.76
C LEU A 211 4.54 21.19 26.57
N SER A 212 4.78 20.15 27.38
CA SER A 212 3.76 19.58 28.27
C SER A 212 3.29 20.58 29.33
N ASN A 213 4.21 21.38 29.88
CA ASN A 213 3.85 22.45 30.80
C ASN A 213 3.10 23.58 30.10
N GLU A 214 3.48 23.93 28.87
CA GLU A 214 2.75 24.92 28.06
C GLU A 214 1.32 24.44 27.74
N VAL A 215 1.17 23.18 27.32
CA VAL A 215 -0.13 22.54 27.09
C VAL A 215 -0.99 22.58 28.35
N LYS A 216 -0.45 22.21 29.52
CA LYS A 216 -1.18 22.29 30.81
C LYS A 216 -1.62 23.72 31.14
N ASN A 217 -0.77 24.71 30.92
CA ASN A 217 -1.10 26.11 31.19
C ASN A 217 -2.21 26.61 30.25
N ARG A 218 -2.13 26.28 28.95
CA ARG A 218 -3.15 26.64 27.95
C ARG A 218 -4.49 25.97 28.24
N LEU A 219 -4.47 24.70 28.62
CA LEU A 219 -5.66 23.96 29.01
C LEU A 219 -6.31 24.57 30.26
N SER A 220 -5.50 24.95 31.26
CA SER A 220 -5.99 25.65 32.45
C SER A 220 -6.60 27.01 32.12
N ASP A 221 -6.06 27.74 31.15
CA ASP A 221 -6.61 29.02 30.69
C ASP A 221 -7.97 28.84 30.00
N ILE A 222 -8.10 27.83 29.12
CA ILE A 222 -9.38 27.49 28.46
C ILE A 222 -10.45 27.11 29.49
N VAL A 223 -10.11 26.24 30.45
CA VAL A 223 -11.05 25.85 31.53
C VAL A 223 -11.46 27.06 32.37
N ALA A 224 -10.54 27.98 32.67
CA ALA A 224 -10.86 29.21 33.40
C ALA A 224 -11.82 30.12 32.61
N LYS A 225 -11.62 30.28 31.29
CA LYS A 225 -12.53 31.02 30.41
C LYS A 225 -13.91 30.36 30.35
N MET A 226 -13.98 29.02 30.32
CA MET A 226 -15.24 28.30 30.32
C MET A 226 -16.03 28.54 31.61
N ALA A 227 -15.34 28.59 32.76
CA ALA A 227 -15.96 28.95 34.03
C ALA A 227 -16.53 30.39 34.04
N ILE A 228 -15.88 31.34 33.35
CA ILE A 228 -16.40 32.71 33.20
C ILE A 228 -17.69 32.71 32.37
N ILE A 229 -17.71 32.01 31.23
CA ILE A 229 -18.89 31.88 30.36
C ILE A 229 -20.04 31.27 31.16
N ALA A 230 -19.82 30.10 31.77
CA ALA A 230 -20.84 29.40 32.56
C ALA A 230 -21.38 30.24 33.73
N ALA A 231 -20.54 31.03 34.40
CA ALA A 231 -20.95 31.86 35.53
C ALA A 231 -21.84 33.05 35.14
N GLU A 232 -21.63 33.63 33.96
CA GLU A 232 -22.42 34.79 33.50
C GLU A 232 -23.71 34.36 32.77
N THR A 233 -23.68 33.25 32.02
CA THR A 233 -24.86 32.74 31.30
C THR A 233 -25.80 31.92 32.18
N GLY A 234 -25.28 31.19 33.18
CA GLY A 234 -26.03 30.16 33.91
C GLY A 234 -26.69 29.15 32.96
N ASP A 235 -27.88 28.67 33.30
CA ASP A 235 -28.68 27.75 32.47
C ASP A 235 -29.44 28.47 31.32
N SER A 236 -29.12 29.73 31.03
CA SER A 236 -29.90 30.57 30.10
C SER A 236 -29.61 30.28 28.63
N VAL A 237 -28.52 29.57 28.32
CA VAL A 237 -28.04 29.32 26.96
C VAL A 237 -27.65 27.85 26.85
N GLU A 238 -28.45 27.06 26.14
CA GLU A 238 -28.31 25.60 26.03
C GLU A 238 -26.92 25.19 25.50
N MET A 239 -26.41 25.89 24.48
CA MET A 239 -25.12 25.64 23.84
C MET A 239 -23.90 25.77 24.77
N VAL A 240 -24.02 26.48 25.91
CA VAL A 240 -22.93 26.57 26.89
C VAL A 240 -22.68 25.21 27.55
N THR A 241 -23.72 24.38 27.67
CA THR A 241 -23.60 23.01 28.19
C THR A 241 -22.81 22.14 27.20
N ASP A 242 -23.18 22.18 25.92
CA ASP A 242 -22.51 21.42 24.86
C ASP A 242 -21.03 21.84 24.73
N LEU A 243 -20.75 23.14 24.81
CA LEU A 243 -19.38 23.65 24.82
C LEU A 243 -18.61 23.16 26.05
N ASN A 244 -19.22 23.18 27.24
CA ASN A 244 -18.58 22.67 28.46
C ASN A 244 -18.19 21.18 28.32
N ASP A 245 -19.09 20.38 27.75
CA ASP A 245 -18.86 18.95 27.52
C ASP A 245 -17.70 18.72 26.55
N LYS A 246 -17.61 19.52 25.48
CA LYS A 246 -16.48 19.49 24.54
C LYS A 246 -15.16 19.92 25.19
N ILE A 247 -15.16 20.95 26.04
CA ILE A 247 -13.96 21.34 26.80
C ILE A 247 -13.53 20.22 27.77
N ASN A 248 -14.47 19.51 28.40
CA ASN A 248 -14.16 18.36 29.26
C ASN A 248 -13.57 17.19 28.45
N GLU A 249 -14.12 16.91 27.27
CA GLU A 249 -13.58 15.92 26.33
C GLU A 249 -12.13 16.25 25.94
N ILE A 250 -11.87 17.50 25.55
CA ILE A 250 -10.51 18.01 25.26
C ILE A 250 -9.57 17.84 26.46
N ASN A 251 -10.05 18.19 27.67
CA ASN A 251 -9.27 18.05 28.89
C ASN A 251 -8.91 16.59 29.19
N GLU A 252 -9.82 15.64 28.95
CA GLU A 252 -9.56 14.21 29.13
C GLU A 252 -8.61 13.65 28.05
N LEU A 253 -8.79 14.05 26.78
CA LEU A 253 -7.91 13.66 25.66
C LEU A 253 -6.46 14.09 25.88
N ILE A 254 -6.24 15.23 26.56
CA ILE A 254 -4.90 15.75 26.84
C ILE A 254 -4.36 15.26 28.19
N GLY A 255 -5.13 15.48 29.25
CA GLY A 255 -4.69 15.35 30.64
C GLY A 255 -5.11 14.06 31.35
N GLY A 256 -5.96 13.24 30.73
CA GLY A 256 -6.44 11.98 31.29
C GLY A 256 -5.33 10.94 31.51
N ALA A 257 -5.67 9.83 32.18
CA ALA A 257 -4.72 8.74 32.44
C ALA A 257 -4.16 8.11 31.16
N GLU A 258 -4.94 8.11 30.08
CA GLU A 258 -4.55 7.71 28.72
C GLU A 258 -4.49 8.91 27.76
N GLY A 259 -4.40 10.12 28.31
CA GLY A 259 -4.29 11.35 27.53
C GLY A 259 -2.92 11.53 26.88
N ILE A 260 -2.86 12.44 25.91
CA ILE A 260 -1.66 12.71 25.09
C ILE A 260 -0.42 12.97 25.95
N LEU A 261 -0.54 13.70 27.06
CA LEU A 261 0.59 14.00 27.94
C LEU A 261 1.20 12.72 28.56
N THR A 262 0.35 11.81 29.04
CA THR A 262 0.79 10.55 29.66
C THR A 262 1.38 9.61 28.62
N LEU A 263 0.71 9.45 27.47
CA LEU A 263 1.19 8.63 26.36
C LEU A 263 2.55 9.13 25.85
N LYS A 264 2.73 10.45 25.75
CA LYS A 264 3.99 11.04 25.34
C LYS A 264 5.14 10.68 26.27
N GLN A 265 4.92 10.80 27.58
CA GLN A 265 5.95 10.50 28.58
C GLN A 265 6.33 9.01 28.58
N GLN A 266 5.33 8.13 28.44
CA GLN A 266 5.56 6.70 28.33
C GLN A 266 6.34 6.35 27.05
N ARG A 267 6.01 7.00 25.92
CA ARG A 267 6.71 6.81 24.64
C ARG A 267 8.17 7.24 24.73
N LEU A 268 8.45 8.42 25.28
CA LEU A 268 9.83 8.90 25.46
C LEU A 268 10.65 7.99 26.37
N THR A 269 10.02 7.46 27.43
CA THR A 269 10.66 6.46 28.31
C THR A 269 10.99 5.19 27.54
N ALA A 270 10.04 4.64 26.78
CA ALA A 270 10.26 3.45 25.95
C ALA A 270 11.35 3.67 24.89
N GLN A 271 11.35 4.84 24.24
CA GLN A 271 12.36 5.22 23.24
C GLN A 271 13.76 5.38 23.86
N THR A 272 13.86 5.95 25.06
CA THR A 272 15.12 6.09 25.78
C THR A 272 15.66 4.72 26.19
N THR A 273 14.79 3.84 26.69
CA THR A 273 15.15 2.46 27.03
C THR A 273 15.60 1.69 25.80
N ALA A 274 14.87 1.79 24.68
CA ALA A 274 15.25 1.15 23.42
C ALA A 274 16.61 1.65 22.92
N THR A 275 16.88 2.96 22.98
CA THR A 275 18.19 3.53 22.60
C THR A 275 19.32 2.99 23.48
N LYS A 276 19.09 2.87 24.80
CA LYS A 276 20.07 2.30 25.73
C LYS A 276 20.29 0.81 25.48
N LEU A 277 19.22 0.07 25.21
CA LEU A 277 19.28 -1.36 24.88
C LEU A 277 20.05 -1.57 23.58
N LEU A 278 19.81 -0.75 22.54
CA LEU A 278 20.58 -0.80 21.30
C LEU A 278 22.08 -0.65 21.57
N ALA A 279 22.48 0.40 22.28
CA ALA A 279 23.89 0.62 22.61
C ALA A 279 24.51 -0.54 23.41
N THR A 280 23.73 -1.13 24.32
CA THR A 280 24.16 -2.30 25.10
C THR A 280 24.30 -3.53 24.19
N THR A 281 23.34 -3.77 23.29
CA THR A 281 23.39 -4.88 22.34
C THR A 281 24.50 -4.72 21.31
N GLU A 282 24.84 -3.50 20.87
CA GLU A 282 25.98 -3.25 19.98
C GLU A 282 27.32 -3.56 20.67
N GLN A 283 27.44 -3.19 21.95
CA GLN A 283 28.59 -3.56 22.78
C GLN A 283 28.70 -5.08 22.91
N GLN A 284 27.58 -5.77 23.20
CA GLN A 284 27.52 -7.23 23.31
C GLN A 284 27.77 -7.92 21.96
N THR A 285 27.30 -7.36 20.84
CA THR A 285 27.62 -7.83 19.50
C THR A 285 29.13 -7.80 19.27
N THR A 286 29.79 -6.71 19.66
CA THR A 286 31.25 -6.58 19.51
C THR A 286 31.98 -7.63 20.34
N ALA A 287 31.59 -7.80 21.62
CA ALA A 287 32.18 -8.79 22.51
C ALA A 287 31.94 -10.24 22.03
N ALA A 288 30.72 -10.56 21.59
CA ALA A 288 30.36 -11.87 21.06
C ALA A 288 31.07 -12.20 19.74
N VAL A 289 31.20 -11.24 18.82
CA VAL A 289 31.97 -11.41 17.57
C VAL A 289 33.45 -11.64 17.87
N GLU A 290 34.02 -10.92 18.84
CA GLU A 290 35.39 -11.15 19.28
C GLU A 290 35.56 -12.54 19.91
N ALA A 291 34.65 -12.95 20.79
CA ALA A 291 34.64 -14.29 21.38
C ALA A 291 34.49 -15.40 20.31
N LEU A 292 33.64 -15.20 19.30
CA LEU A 292 33.49 -16.07 18.13
C LEU A 292 34.77 -16.15 17.30
N ALA A 293 35.43 -15.02 17.04
CA ALA A 293 36.68 -14.97 16.30
C ALA A 293 37.80 -15.70 17.06
N GLN A 294 37.89 -15.52 18.39
CA GLN A 294 38.83 -16.25 19.24
C GLN A 294 38.54 -17.75 19.26
N LEU A 295 37.26 -18.16 19.34
CA LEU A 295 36.87 -19.57 19.27
C LEU A 295 37.24 -20.18 17.91
N LEU A 296 36.89 -19.51 16.81
CA LEU A 296 37.25 -19.95 15.45
C LEU A 296 38.75 -20.05 15.26
N ALA A 297 39.54 -19.10 15.78
CA ALA A 297 40.99 -19.16 15.74
C ALA A 297 41.51 -20.40 16.49
N LYS A 298 41.01 -20.68 17.69
CA LYS A 298 41.39 -21.86 18.48
C LYS A 298 40.95 -23.18 17.81
N VAL A 299 39.76 -23.22 17.23
CA VAL A 299 39.27 -24.38 16.46
C VAL A 299 40.15 -24.62 15.22
N ARG A 300 40.55 -23.56 14.51
CA ARG A 300 41.49 -23.68 13.38
C ARG A 300 42.87 -24.17 13.81
N THR A 301 43.40 -23.68 14.93
CA THR A 301 44.66 -24.16 15.49
C THR A 301 44.57 -25.64 15.86
N ALA A 302 43.54 -26.04 16.61
CA ALA A 302 43.31 -27.44 16.98
C ALA A 302 43.12 -28.34 15.74
N ALA A 303 42.34 -27.90 14.75
CA ALA A 303 42.18 -28.62 13.49
C ALA A 303 43.51 -28.74 12.71
N GLY A 304 44.35 -27.71 12.74
CA GLY A 304 45.68 -27.72 12.13
C GLY A 304 46.66 -28.67 12.83
N GLU A 305 46.62 -28.74 14.16
CA GLU A 305 47.42 -29.70 14.93
C GLU A 305 47.00 -31.15 14.63
N ILE A 306 45.69 -31.43 14.61
CA ILE A 306 45.14 -32.76 14.25
C ILE A 306 45.48 -33.14 12.80
N GLN A 307 45.43 -32.18 11.87
CA GLN A 307 45.82 -32.38 10.47
C GLN A 307 47.32 -32.66 10.33
N GLN A 308 48.17 -31.92 11.04
CA GLN A 308 49.61 -32.11 11.00
C GLN A 308 50.05 -33.43 11.65
N GLU A 309 49.35 -33.88 12.70
CA GLU A 309 49.53 -35.20 13.28
C GLU A 309 49.13 -36.31 12.29
N ALA A 310 48.00 -36.16 11.58
CA ALA A 310 47.61 -37.09 10.52
C ALA A 310 48.64 -37.15 9.37
N GLU A 311 49.18 -36.02 8.92
CA GLU A 311 50.22 -35.96 7.89
C GLU A 311 51.55 -36.60 8.34
N SER A 312 51.92 -36.42 9.61
CA SER A 312 53.08 -37.06 10.23
C SER A 312 52.91 -38.58 10.32
N SER A 313 51.72 -39.05 10.70
CA SER A 313 51.36 -40.48 10.73
C SER A 313 51.37 -41.10 9.33
N VAL A 314 50.91 -40.38 8.30
CA VAL A 314 51.01 -40.83 6.91
C VAL A 314 52.47 -40.90 6.43
N SER A 315 53.27 -39.87 6.71
CA SER A 315 54.69 -39.82 6.30
C SER A 315 55.52 -40.93 6.96
N SER A 316 55.34 -41.16 8.26
CA SER A 316 56.03 -42.23 8.99
C SER A 316 55.59 -43.64 8.53
N ALA A 317 54.31 -43.83 8.21
CA ALA A 317 53.81 -45.07 7.63
C ALA A 317 54.43 -45.35 6.25
N VAL A 318 54.55 -44.35 5.38
CA VAL A 318 55.17 -44.48 4.05
C VAL A 318 56.64 -44.88 4.15
N VAL A 319 57.41 -44.27 5.06
CA VAL A 319 58.84 -44.60 5.26
C VAL A 319 59.02 -46.02 5.80
N THR A 320 58.22 -46.42 6.80
CA THR A 320 58.28 -47.77 7.37
C THR A 320 57.88 -48.85 6.35
N ILE A 321 56.82 -48.62 5.57
CA ILE A 321 56.41 -49.53 4.49
C ILE A 321 57.50 -49.64 3.41
N PHE A 322 58.11 -48.51 3.01
CA PHE A 322 59.15 -48.49 1.99
C PHE A 322 60.41 -49.30 2.37
N VAL A 323 60.84 -49.22 3.63
CA VAL A 323 62.00 -50.00 4.14
C VAL A 323 61.69 -51.51 4.18
N VAL A 324 60.49 -51.90 4.61
CA VAL A 324 60.07 -53.32 4.66
C VAL A 324 59.91 -53.91 3.25
N VAL A 325 59.43 -53.11 2.29
CA VAL A 325 59.33 -53.50 0.87
C VAL A 325 60.71 -53.70 0.25
N LEU A 326 61.69 -52.82 0.50
CA LEU A 326 63.06 -52.95 -0.03
C LEU A 326 63.75 -54.25 0.43
N VAL A 327 63.59 -54.63 1.71
CA VAL A 327 64.14 -55.88 2.26
C VAL A 327 63.44 -57.11 1.68
N SER A 328 62.12 -57.04 1.48
CA SER A 328 61.31 -58.12 0.90
C SER A 328 61.63 -58.36 -0.58
N ILE A 329 61.90 -57.29 -1.34
CA ILE A 329 62.29 -57.36 -2.76
C ILE A 329 63.65 -58.07 -2.93
N ALA A 330 64.63 -57.80 -2.06
CA ALA A 330 65.94 -58.45 -2.12
C ALA A 330 65.86 -59.98 -1.94
N ILE A 331 64.96 -60.46 -1.06
CA ILE A 331 64.71 -61.88 -0.81
C ILE A 331 63.90 -62.51 -1.96
N ALA A 332 62.92 -61.79 -2.50
CA ALA A 332 62.09 -62.23 -3.63
C ALA A 332 62.89 -62.40 -4.93
N ILE A 333 63.88 -61.53 -5.19
CA ILE A 333 64.75 -61.60 -6.39
C ILE A 333 65.55 -62.93 -6.42
N GLY A 334 65.98 -63.44 -5.26
CA GLY A 334 66.68 -64.74 -5.16
C GLY A 334 65.79 -65.94 -5.49
N ILE A 335 64.51 -65.90 -5.09
CA ILE A 335 63.52 -66.97 -5.37
C ILE A 335 63.01 -66.88 -6.82
N ALA A 336 62.95 -65.67 -7.39
CA ALA A 336 62.47 -65.41 -8.74
C ALA A 336 63.41 -65.99 -9.82
N MET A 337 64.74 -65.85 -9.69
CA MET A 337 65.69 -66.33 -10.70
C MET A 337 65.59 -67.85 -10.96
N GLN A 338 65.25 -68.63 -9.93
CA GLN A 338 65.08 -70.09 -10.02
C GLN A 338 63.76 -70.48 -10.73
N THR A 339 62.73 -69.65 -10.59
CA THR A 339 61.35 -69.92 -11.07
C THR A 339 61.16 -69.44 -12.51
N VAL A 340 61.83 -68.34 -12.91
CA VAL A 340 61.76 -67.71 -14.24
C VAL A 340 62.13 -68.68 -15.37
N ARG A 341 63.16 -69.51 -15.21
CA ARG A 341 63.58 -70.48 -16.26
C ARG A 341 62.53 -71.56 -16.56
N SER A 342 61.55 -71.77 -15.69
CA SER A 342 60.52 -72.81 -15.84
C SER A 342 59.15 -72.28 -16.29
N ILE A 343 59.00 -70.96 -16.44
CA ILE A 343 57.73 -70.26 -16.77
C ILE A 343 57.82 -69.46 -18.09
N THR A 344 59.01 -69.04 -18.51
CA THR A 344 59.17 -68.11 -19.65
C THR A 344 58.69 -68.63 -21.01
N THR A 345 58.66 -69.95 -21.23
CA THR A 345 58.33 -70.51 -22.55
C THR A 345 56.81 -70.53 -22.86
N PRO A 346 55.90 -70.87 -21.93
CA PRO A 346 54.45 -70.70 -22.14
C PRO A 346 53.96 -69.23 -22.10
N LEU A 347 54.60 -68.38 -21.30
CA LEU A 347 54.21 -66.98 -21.07
C LEU A 347 54.46 -66.06 -22.28
N ALA A 348 55.46 -66.39 -23.11
CA ALA A 348 55.74 -65.67 -24.36
C ALA A 348 54.56 -65.69 -25.35
N LYS A 349 53.77 -66.77 -25.40
CA LYS A 349 52.60 -66.90 -26.29
C LYS A 349 51.39 -66.09 -25.82
N VAL A 350 51.18 -65.96 -24.51
CA VAL A 350 50.13 -65.08 -23.93
C VAL A 350 50.49 -63.60 -24.12
N ASN A 351 51.78 -63.26 -23.98
CA ASN A 351 52.29 -61.90 -24.18
C ASN A 351 52.17 -61.42 -25.64
N GLU A 352 52.33 -62.33 -26.62
CA GLU A 352 52.17 -62.04 -28.04
C GLU A 352 50.73 -61.60 -28.39
N ILE A 353 49.71 -62.31 -27.85
CA ILE A 353 48.29 -61.97 -28.10
C ILE A 353 47.87 -60.74 -27.27
N LEU A 354 48.35 -60.58 -26.04
CA LEU A 354 48.13 -59.35 -25.26
C LEU A 354 48.78 -58.13 -25.93
N GLY A 355 49.89 -58.28 -26.67
CA GLY A 355 50.46 -57.22 -27.50
C GLY A 355 49.52 -56.76 -28.63
N VAL A 356 48.77 -57.69 -29.22
CA VAL A 356 47.74 -57.37 -30.24
C VAL A 356 46.53 -56.68 -29.61
N VAL A 357 46.09 -57.14 -28.44
CA VAL A 357 44.99 -56.51 -27.67
C VAL A 357 45.37 -55.10 -27.20
N ALA A 358 46.62 -54.89 -26.75
CA ALA A 358 47.16 -53.59 -26.36
C ALA A 358 47.29 -52.61 -27.54
N SER A 359 47.35 -53.11 -28.77
CA SER A 359 47.33 -52.29 -30.00
C SER A 359 45.92 -51.83 -30.41
N GLY A 360 44.89 -52.18 -29.63
CA GLY A 360 43.50 -51.79 -29.85
C GLY A 360 42.66 -52.81 -30.63
N ASP A 361 43.23 -53.97 -31.03
CA ASP A 361 42.47 -55.02 -31.72
C ASP A 361 41.89 -56.04 -30.74
N LEU A 362 40.62 -55.83 -30.37
CA LEU A 362 39.86 -56.67 -29.44
C LEU A 362 39.15 -57.84 -30.15
N THR A 363 39.42 -58.08 -31.44
CA THR A 363 38.78 -59.17 -32.21
C THR A 363 39.46 -60.54 -32.01
N LYS A 364 40.67 -60.57 -31.44
CA LYS A 364 41.46 -61.79 -31.22
C LYS A 364 41.11 -62.47 -29.90
N ARG A 365 41.24 -63.80 -29.86
CA ARG A 365 41.04 -64.64 -28.68
C ARG A 365 42.25 -65.53 -28.43
N LEU A 366 42.56 -65.76 -27.16
CA LEU A 366 43.58 -66.73 -26.74
C LEU A 366 43.03 -68.16 -26.84
N ASP A 367 43.87 -69.11 -27.21
CA ASP A 367 43.58 -70.56 -27.18
C ASP A 367 43.51 -71.03 -25.72
N ASP A 368 42.32 -71.45 -25.29
CA ASP A 368 41.98 -71.79 -23.92
C ASP A 368 41.85 -73.31 -23.68
N THR A 369 42.34 -74.12 -24.62
CA THR A 369 42.21 -75.59 -24.59
C THR A 369 43.10 -76.30 -23.56
N ALA A 370 44.11 -75.62 -23.01
CA ALA A 370 45.00 -76.19 -21.99
C ALA A 370 44.28 -76.40 -20.65
N SER A 371 44.56 -77.52 -19.98
CA SER A 371 43.99 -77.87 -18.66
C SER A 371 44.93 -77.52 -17.49
N ASP A 372 45.96 -76.72 -17.75
CA ASP A 372 46.94 -76.22 -16.79
C ASP A 372 46.72 -74.73 -16.48
N GLU A 373 47.58 -74.15 -15.64
CA GLU A 373 47.48 -72.77 -15.16
C GLU A 373 47.49 -71.71 -16.28
N PHE A 374 47.98 -72.05 -17.48
CA PHE A 374 47.99 -71.14 -18.63
C PHE A 374 46.69 -71.19 -19.45
N GLY A 375 45.95 -72.30 -19.42
CA GLY A 375 44.61 -72.38 -20.00
C GLY A 375 43.54 -71.63 -19.20
N GLU A 376 43.70 -71.55 -17.87
CA GLU A 376 42.86 -70.69 -17.01
C GLU A 376 43.16 -69.20 -17.25
N LEU A 377 44.44 -68.84 -17.43
CA LEU A 377 44.86 -67.49 -17.79
C LEU A 377 44.27 -67.04 -19.13
N ALA A 378 44.25 -67.91 -20.14
CA ALA A 378 43.63 -67.63 -21.44
C ALA A 378 42.12 -67.34 -21.35
N ARG A 379 41.37 -68.09 -20.52
CA ARG A 379 39.92 -67.85 -20.29
C ARG A 379 39.66 -66.49 -19.63
N ASN A 380 40.43 -66.16 -18.60
CA ASN A 380 40.29 -64.87 -17.90
C ASN A 380 40.66 -63.68 -18.82
N CYS A 381 41.70 -63.81 -19.65
CA CYS A 381 42.02 -62.79 -20.67
C CYS A 381 40.88 -62.61 -21.69
N ASN A 382 40.28 -63.70 -22.18
CA ASN A 382 39.14 -63.64 -23.10
C ASN A 382 37.91 -62.95 -22.47
N GLN A 383 37.68 -63.13 -21.15
CA GLN A 383 36.59 -62.44 -20.43
C GLN A 383 36.84 -60.93 -20.31
N VAL A 384 38.08 -60.50 -20.03
CA VAL A 384 38.45 -59.08 -20.00
C VAL A 384 38.27 -58.43 -21.38
N ILE A 385 38.72 -59.10 -22.45
CA ILE A 385 38.51 -58.64 -23.83
C ILE A 385 37.01 -58.51 -24.13
N GLY A 386 36.19 -59.45 -23.69
CA GLY A 386 34.72 -59.39 -23.83
C GLY A 386 34.08 -58.20 -23.11
N ASN A 387 34.48 -57.95 -21.86
CA ASN A 387 33.98 -56.81 -21.07
C ASN A 387 34.43 -55.46 -21.66
N LEU A 388 35.68 -55.36 -22.15
CA LEU A 388 36.17 -54.16 -22.82
C LEU A 388 35.41 -53.88 -24.12
N ARG A 389 35.10 -54.91 -24.93
CA ARG A 389 34.26 -54.75 -26.13
C ARG A 389 32.88 -54.20 -25.78
N GLN A 390 32.21 -54.76 -24.76
CA GLN A 390 30.90 -54.27 -24.31
C GLN A 390 30.96 -52.83 -23.78
N LEU A 391 32.01 -52.48 -23.03
CA LEU A 391 32.21 -51.13 -22.52
C LEU A 391 32.42 -50.12 -23.66
N ILE A 392 33.29 -50.42 -24.63
CA ILE A 392 33.54 -49.56 -25.79
C ILE A 392 32.29 -49.41 -26.66
N GLN A 393 31.55 -50.50 -26.92
CA GLN A 393 30.25 -50.43 -27.62
C GLN A 393 29.23 -49.59 -26.84
N GLY A 394 29.22 -49.71 -25.50
CA GLY A 394 28.40 -48.88 -24.61
C GLY A 394 28.75 -47.40 -24.67
N ILE A 395 30.04 -47.05 -24.74
CA ILE A 395 30.51 -45.66 -24.90
C ILE A 395 30.10 -45.12 -26.27
N ILE A 396 30.34 -45.85 -27.36
CA ILE A 396 29.94 -45.43 -28.71
C ILE A 396 28.44 -45.11 -28.75
N SER A 397 27.60 -46.03 -28.27
CA SER A 397 26.14 -45.82 -28.27
C SER A 397 25.70 -44.63 -27.43
N ARG A 398 26.29 -44.42 -26.24
CA ARG A 398 25.93 -43.32 -25.33
C ARG A 398 26.44 -41.97 -25.83
N SER A 399 27.63 -41.92 -26.43
CA SER A 399 28.17 -40.70 -27.05
C SER A 399 27.32 -40.26 -28.24
N THR A 400 26.85 -41.19 -29.08
CA THR A 400 25.91 -40.86 -30.17
C THR A 400 24.57 -40.33 -29.64
N GLN A 401 24.03 -40.94 -28.57
CA GLN A 401 22.81 -40.43 -27.93
C GLN A 401 23.02 -39.05 -27.31
N LEU A 402 24.18 -38.80 -26.70
CA LEU A 402 24.53 -37.51 -26.12
C LEU A 402 24.66 -36.43 -27.18
N ALA A 403 25.34 -36.70 -28.30
CA ALA A 403 25.44 -35.78 -29.42
C ALA A 403 24.05 -35.42 -29.99
N ALA A 404 23.18 -36.41 -30.21
CA ALA A 404 21.82 -36.18 -30.68
C ALA A 404 20.96 -35.37 -29.68
N ALA A 405 21.09 -35.63 -28.37
CA ALA A 405 20.40 -34.86 -27.33
C ALA A 405 20.89 -33.40 -27.26
N SER A 406 22.18 -33.17 -27.47
CA SER A 406 22.77 -31.83 -27.56
C SER A 406 22.31 -31.07 -28.81
N GLU A 407 22.24 -31.71 -29.97
CA GLU A 407 21.66 -31.11 -31.18
C GLU A 407 20.18 -30.75 -30.98
N GLN A 408 19.41 -31.63 -30.35
CA GLN A 408 18.01 -31.36 -30.02
C GLN A 408 17.87 -30.18 -29.05
N THR A 409 18.73 -30.10 -28.03
CA THR A 409 18.76 -28.96 -27.10
C THR A 409 19.07 -27.66 -27.83
N SER A 410 20.09 -27.65 -28.69
CA SER A 410 20.42 -26.47 -29.53
C SER A 410 19.24 -26.03 -30.40
N ALA A 411 18.53 -26.96 -31.04
CA ALA A 411 17.35 -26.64 -31.84
C ALA A 411 16.21 -26.02 -31.01
N ILE A 412 15.93 -26.57 -29.82
CA ILE A 412 14.93 -26.02 -28.89
C ILE A 412 15.34 -24.63 -28.40
N THR A 413 16.63 -24.43 -28.13
CA THR A 413 17.17 -23.14 -27.72
C THR A 413 17.01 -22.08 -28.81
N VAL A 414 17.28 -22.40 -30.08
CA VAL A 414 17.02 -21.49 -31.22
C VAL A 414 15.55 -21.10 -31.31
N GLN A 415 14.64 -22.07 -31.15
CA GLN A 415 13.20 -21.81 -31.12
C GLN A 415 12.81 -20.92 -29.92
N SER A 416 13.42 -21.13 -28.76
CA SER A 416 13.18 -20.34 -27.55
C SER A 416 13.63 -18.88 -27.75
N THR A 417 14.81 -18.66 -28.33
CA THR A 417 15.30 -17.31 -28.67
C THR A 417 14.36 -16.58 -29.64
N GLN A 418 13.78 -17.29 -30.61
CA GLN A 418 12.77 -16.72 -31.51
C GLN A 418 11.48 -16.33 -30.77
N ALA A 419 10.98 -17.19 -29.88
CA ALA A 419 9.80 -16.90 -29.06
C ALA A 419 10.02 -15.69 -28.13
N ILE A 420 11.22 -15.56 -27.56
CA ILE A 420 11.60 -14.42 -26.71
C ILE A 420 11.60 -13.11 -27.51
N ARG A 421 12.05 -13.13 -28.77
CA ARG A 421 11.98 -11.95 -29.66
C ARG A 421 10.54 -11.53 -29.94
N GLU A 422 9.66 -12.49 -30.20
CA GLU A 422 8.24 -12.22 -30.42
C GLU A 422 7.58 -11.67 -29.15
N GLN A 423 7.89 -12.25 -27.98
CA GLN A 423 7.44 -11.74 -26.68
C GLN A 423 7.89 -10.30 -26.44
N LYS A 424 9.16 -9.96 -26.72
CA LYS A 424 9.66 -8.58 -26.59
C LYS A 424 8.89 -7.60 -27.47
N SER A 425 8.53 -8.00 -28.69
CA SER A 425 7.69 -7.19 -29.59
C SER A 425 6.29 -6.97 -29.02
N GLN A 426 5.65 -8.02 -28.46
CA GLN A 426 4.32 -7.90 -27.85
C GLN A 426 4.33 -7.01 -26.60
N VAL A 427 5.37 -7.15 -25.76
CA VAL A 427 5.55 -6.31 -24.56
C VAL A 427 5.76 -4.84 -24.94
N THR A 428 6.52 -4.57 -26.01
CA THR A 428 6.70 -3.20 -26.52
C THR A 428 5.38 -2.59 -26.98
N GLN A 429 4.54 -3.34 -27.70
CA GLN A 429 3.20 -2.88 -28.09
C GLN A 429 2.29 -2.63 -26.87
N ALA A 430 2.33 -3.52 -25.88
CA ALA A 430 1.59 -3.34 -24.63
C ALA A 430 2.05 -2.08 -23.87
N ALA A 431 3.35 -1.77 -23.88
CA ALA A 431 3.90 -0.57 -23.25
C ALA A 431 3.42 0.71 -23.95
N THR A 432 3.37 0.70 -25.29
CA THR A 432 2.77 1.80 -26.06
C THR A 432 1.29 1.98 -25.71
N ALA A 433 0.50 0.91 -25.71
CA ALA A 433 -0.92 0.97 -25.36
C ALA A 433 -1.14 1.47 -23.91
N THR A 434 -0.28 1.08 -22.97
CA THR A 434 -0.32 1.54 -21.58
C THR A 434 0.01 3.03 -21.46
N THR A 435 0.95 3.52 -22.27
CA THR A 435 1.29 4.95 -22.36
C THR A 435 0.11 5.76 -22.91
N GLU A 436 -0.54 5.27 -23.96
CA GLU A 436 -1.77 5.87 -24.51
C GLU A 436 -2.91 5.85 -23.47
N MET A 437 -3.05 4.77 -22.71
CA MET A 437 -4.04 4.66 -21.62
C MET A 437 -3.79 5.68 -20.50
N SER A 438 -2.53 5.90 -20.12
CA SER A 438 -2.16 6.93 -19.14
C SER A 438 -2.52 8.33 -19.65
N SER A 439 -2.18 8.64 -20.91
CA SER A 439 -2.49 9.91 -21.56
C SER A 439 -3.99 10.17 -21.67
N THR A 440 -4.76 9.17 -22.10
CA THR A 440 -6.23 9.27 -22.19
C THR A 440 -6.88 9.44 -20.82
N SER A 441 -6.41 8.72 -19.79
CA SER A 441 -6.88 8.91 -18.41
C SER A 441 -6.63 10.33 -17.90
N GLN A 442 -5.47 10.91 -18.21
CA GLN A 442 -5.18 12.32 -17.90
C GLN A 442 -6.15 13.27 -18.63
N GLY A 443 -6.45 12.99 -19.90
CA GLY A 443 -7.44 13.74 -20.68
C GLY A 443 -8.85 13.67 -20.07
N VAL A 444 -9.27 12.49 -19.60
CA VAL A 444 -10.57 12.30 -18.92
C VAL A 444 -10.61 13.04 -17.58
N MET A 445 -9.53 13.03 -16.80
CA MET A 445 -9.45 13.83 -15.57
C MET A 445 -9.61 15.32 -15.87
N GLN A 446 -8.93 15.85 -16.90
CA GLN A 446 -9.06 17.25 -17.29
C GLN A 446 -10.49 17.56 -17.73
N SER A 447 -11.08 16.73 -18.59
CA SER A 447 -12.45 16.91 -19.06
C SER A 447 -13.48 16.85 -17.91
N SER A 448 -13.23 16.01 -16.91
CA SER A 448 -14.07 15.94 -15.71
C SER A 448 -13.93 17.18 -14.82
N SER A 449 -12.72 17.71 -14.70
CA SER A 449 -12.46 18.99 -14.00
C SER A 449 -13.14 20.16 -14.69
N ASP A 450 -13.08 20.21 -16.03
CA ASP A 450 -13.74 21.25 -16.82
C ASP A 450 -15.28 21.13 -16.69
N ALA A 451 -15.81 19.90 -16.73
CA ALA A 451 -17.23 19.63 -16.49
C ALA A 451 -17.68 20.08 -15.10
N LEU A 452 -16.91 19.79 -14.04
CA LEU A 452 -17.19 20.25 -12.68
C LEU A 452 -17.26 21.78 -12.58
N ALA A 453 -16.37 22.49 -13.28
CA ALA A 453 -16.39 23.95 -13.32
C ALA A 453 -17.65 24.51 -13.99
N GLU A 454 -18.06 23.93 -15.12
CA GLU A 454 -19.29 24.30 -15.83
C GLU A 454 -20.55 23.94 -15.02
N ILE A 455 -20.57 22.79 -14.35
CA ILE A 455 -21.65 22.38 -13.45
C ILE A 455 -21.79 23.37 -12.28
N LYS A 456 -20.69 23.78 -11.67
CA LYS A 456 -20.69 24.79 -10.60
C LYS A 456 -21.19 26.15 -11.09
N HIS A 457 -20.86 26.52 -12.32
CA HIS A 457 -21.39 27.73 -12.94
C HIS A 457 -22.91 27.62 -13.19
N ALA A 458 -23.38 26.47 -13.68
CA ALA A 458 -24.81 26.20 -13.89
C ALA A 458 -25.60 26.22 -12.58
N ASP A 459 -25.05 25.66 -11.49
CA ASP A 459 -25.64 25.69 -10.14
C ASP A 459 -25.80 27.13 -9.63
N SER A 460 -24.73 27.94 -9.73
CA SER A 460 -24.78 29.35 -9.36
C SER A 460 -25.81 30.15 -10.18
N GLU A 461 -25.96 29.86 -11.47
CA GLU A 461 -26.96 30.52 -12.31
C GLU A 461 -28.38 30.06 -11.97
N ALA A 462 -28.58 28.78 -11.61
CA ALA A 462 -29.87 28.28 -11.14
C ALA A 462 -30.32 28.98 -9.85
N GLU A 463 -29.42 29.12 -8.87
CA GLU A 463 -29.69 29.88 -7.64
C GLU A 463 -29.99 31.36 -7.91
N ARG A 464 -29.25 31.98 -8.84
CA ARG A 464 -29.53 33.35 -9.27
C ARG A 464 -30.93 33.49 -9.86
N VAL A 465 -31.33 32.56 -10.74
CA VAL A 465 -32.67 32.55 -11.36
C VAL A 465 -33.76 32.31 -10.31
N LYS A 466 -33.53 31.43 -9.34
CA LYS A 466 -34.44 31.18 -8.20
C LYS A 466 -34.67 32.45 -7.39
N GLY A 467 -33.62 33.22 -7.11
CA GLY A 467 -33.73 34.53 -6.46
C GLY A 467 -34.56 35.55 -7.26
N ILE A 468 -34.37 35.61 -8.58
CA ILE A 468 -35.15 36.47 -9.49
C ILE A 468 -36.63 36.04 -9.51
N SER A 469 -36.89 34.74 -9.57
CA SER A 469 -38.24 34.16 -9.58
C SER A 469 -39.02 34.53 -8.31
N ASN A 470 -38.39 34.40 -7.14
CA ASN A 470 -38.97 34.79 -5.86
C ASN A 470 -39.25 36.31 -5.79
N THR A 471 -38.34 37.14 -6.30
CA THR A 471 -38.53 38.59 -6.39
C THR A 471 -39.71 38.95 -7.31
N ASN A 472 -39.84 38.28 -8.45
CA ASN A 472 -40.97 38.44 -9.37
C ASN A 472 -42.29 38.04 -8.69
N LYS A 473 -42.33 36.91 -7.98
CA LYS A 473 -43.50 36.46 -7.21
C LYS A 473 -43.94 37.54 -6.21
N GLN A 474 -43.02 38.09 -5.43
CA GLN A 474 -43.32 39.18 -4.48
C GLN A 474 -43.87 40.43 -5.18
N THR A 475 -43.26 40.81 -6.32
CA THR A 475 -43.69 41.98 -7.10
C THR A 475 -45.11 41.81 -7.65
N ILE A 476 -45.44 40.62 -8.16
CA ILE A 476 -46.78 40.31 -8.68
C ILE A 476 -47.83 40.28 -7.56
N LEU A 477 -47.48 39.73 -6.38
CA LEU A 477 -48.35 39.76 -5.21
C LEU A 477 -48.66 41.19 -4.76
N GLN A 478 -47.65 42.06 -4.74
CA GLN A 478 -47.82 43.47 -4.44
C GLN A 478 -48.72 44.16 -5.49
N LEU A 479 -48.47 43.92 -6.79
CA LEU A 479 -49.31 44.45 -7.87
C LEU A 479 -50.77 44.00 -7.71
N SER A 480 -51.02 42.75 -7.35
CA SER A 480 -52.37 42.23 -7.10
C SER A 480 -53.07 42.98 -5.96
N GLN A 481 -52.35 43.30 -4.88
CA GLN A 481 -52.88 44.13 -3.79
C GLN A 481 -53.20 45.56 -4.23
N GLU A 482 -52.32 46.18 -5.02
CA GLU A 482 -52.52 47.53 -5.57
C GLU A 482 -53.73 47.58 -6.50
N VAL A 483 -53.90 46.59 -7.38
CA VAL A 483 -55.07 46.47 -8.27
C VAL A 483 -56.36 46.26 -7.46
N GLU A 484 -56.32 45.45 -6.40
CA GLU A 484 -57.46 45.28 -5.49
C GLU A 484 -57.84 46.60 -4.81
N GLN A 485 -56.85 47.37 -4.35
CA GLN A 485 -57.09 48.67 -3.74
C GLN A 485 -57.68 49.67 -4.74
N ALA A 486 -57.16 49.72 -5.97
CA ALA A 486 -57.70 50.55 -7.04
C ALA A 486 -59.16 50.16 -7.36
N SER A 487 -59.47 48.86 -7.39
CA SER A 487 -60.84 48.36 -7.60
C SER A 487 -61.80 48.83 -6.51
N LYS A 488 -61.36 48.88 -5.24
CA LYS A 488 -62.17 49.40 -4.13
C LYS A 488 -62.47 50.90 -4.32
N VAL A 489 -61.49 51.69 -4.74
CA VAL A 489 -61.66 53.13 -4.99
C VAL A 489 -62.61 53.41 -6.15
N ILE A 490 -62.45 52.70 -7.28
CA ILE A 490 -63.36 52.87 -8.44
C ILE A 490 -64.77 52.38 -8.11
N ASN A 491 -64.92 51.30 -7.37
CA ASN A 491 -66.23 50.83 -6.92
C ASN A 491 -66.91 51.88 -6.00
N LYS A 492 -66.13 52.55 -5.14
CA LYS A 492 -66.63 53.67 -4.34
C LYS A 492 -67.08 54.84 -5.23
N LEU A 493 -66.30 55.20 -6.25
CA LEU A 493 -66.70 56.21 -7.24
C LEU A 493 -68.00 55.84 -7.97
N HIS A 494 -68.18 54.56 -8.34
CA HIS A 494 -69.43 54.08 -8.94
C HIS A 494 -70.63 54.29 -8.01
N GLN A 495 -70.49 53.96 -6.72
CA GLN A 495 -71.54 54.18 -5.70
C GLN A 495 -71.85 55.68 -5.47
N ASP A 496 -70.81 56.52 -5.41
CA ASP A 496 -70.98 57.96 -5.23
C ASP A 496 -71.67 58.60 -6.45
N SER A 497 -71.36 58.11 -7.65
CA SER A 497 -72.00 58.53 -8.90
C SER A 497 -73.45 58.07 -9.00
N ALA A 498 -73.80 56.90 -8.48
CA ALA A 498 -75.19 56.45 -8.32
C ALA A 498 -75.97 57.37 -7.38
N SER A 499 -75.32 57.80 -6.29
CA SER A 499 -75.91 58.74 -5.33
C SER A 499 -76.16 60.11 -5.99
N ILE A 500 -75.21 60.64 -6.78
CA ILE A 500 -75.40 61.88 -7.55
C ILE A 500 -76.57 61.74 -8.54
N GLY A 501 -76.68 60.60 -9.24
CA GLY A 501 -77.80 60.32 -10.14
C GLY A 501 -79.15 60.47 -9.43
N SER A 502 -79.28 59.92 -8.22
CA SER A 502 -80.52 60.04 -7.43
C SER A 502 -80.84 61.49 -7.03
N ILE A 503 -79.81 62.31 -6.74
CA ILE A 503 -79.98 63.73 -6.43
C ILE A 503 -80.45 64.50 -7.66
N LEU A 504 -79.91 64.20 -8.84
CA LEU A 504 -80.31 64.84 -10.10
C LEU A 504 -81.76 64.53 -10.46
N ASP A 505 -82.24 63.30 -10.20
CA ASP A 505 -83.66 62.96 -10.38
C ASP A 505 -84.57 63.82 -9.49
N VAL A 506 -84.16 64.11 -8.25
CA VAL A 506 -84.89 65.03 -7.36
C VAL A 506 -84.87 66.46 -7.90
N ILE A 507 -83.71 66.98 -8.34
CA ILE A 507 -83.58 68.35 -8.89
C ILE A 507 -84.41 68.49 -10.17
N ARG A 508 -84.40 67.49 -11.04
CA ARG A 508 -85.24 67.45 -12.25
C ARG A 508 -86.72 67.50 -11.87
N GLY A 509 -87.13 66.73 -10.86
CA GLY A 509 -88.49 66.79 -10.32
C GLY A 509 -88.86 68.18 -9.78
N ILE A 510 -87.95 68.85 -9.07
CA ILE A 510 -88.15 70.24 -8.60
C ILE A 510 -88.24 71.21 -9.77
N ALA A 511 -87.39 71.08 -10.79
CA ALA A 511 -87.40 71.93 -11.98
C ALA A 511 -88.70 71.77 -12.78
N GLU A 512 -89.21 70.53 -12.92
CA GLU A 512 -90.49 70.24 -13.58
C GLU A 512 -91.67 70.83 -12.79
N GLN A 513 -91.67 70.67 -11.46
CA GLN A 513 -92.65 71.32 -10.58
C GLN A 513 -92.58 72.86 -10.70
N THR A 514 -91.37 73.42 -10.74
CA THR A 514 -91.15 74.87 -10.87
C THR A 514 -91.62 75.39 -12.23
N ASN A 515 -91.41 74.64 -13.30
CA ASN A 515 -91.89 74.95 -14.65
C ASN A 515 -93.43 74.94 -14.72
N LEU A 516 -94.08 73.97 -14.07
CA LEU A 516 -95.54 73.90 -13.93
C LEU A 516 -96.10 75.07 -13.11
N LEU A 517 -95.47 75.41 -11.98
CA LEU A 517 -95.84 76.56 -11.15
C LEU A 517 -95.69 77.88 -11.92
N ALA A 518 -94.59 78.04 -12.67
CA ALA A 518 -94.33 79.21 -13.49
C ALA A 518 -95.31 79.34 -14.67
N LEU A 519 -95.69 78.22 -15.30
CA LEU A 519 -96.73 78.18 -16.33
C LEU A 519 -98.08 78.64 -15.78
N ASN A 520 -98.48 78.14 -14.60
CA ASN A 520 -99.71 78.56 -13.93
C ASN A 520 -99.69 80.06 -13.60
N ALA A 521 -98.53 80.58 -13.14
CA ALA A 521 -98.35 82.01 -12.88
C ALA A 521 -98.40 82.86 -14.15
N ALA A 522 -97.83 82.39 -15.27
CA ALA A 522 -97.88 83.07 -16.57
C ALA A 522 -99.32 83.11 -17.14
N ILE A 523 -100.08 82.02 -16.98
CA ILE A 523 -101.50 81.96 -17.35
C ILE A 523 -102.30 82.99 -16.56
N GLU A 524 -102.11 83.06 -15.23
CA GLU A 524 -102.85 84.00 -14.39
C GLU A 524 -102.41 85.46 -14.62
N ALA A 525 -101.14 85.70 -14.95
CA ALA A 525 -100.63 87.02 -15.34
C ALA A 525 -101.20 87.49 -16.70
N ALA A 526 -101.35 86.60 -17.68
CA ALA A 526 -102.03 86.90 -18.94
C ALA A 526 -103.53 87.21 -18.72
N ARG A 527 -104.15 86.56 -17.73
CA ARG A 527 -105.55 86.77 -17.33
C ARG A 527 -105.79 88.15 -16.69
N ALA A 528 -104.77 88.73 -16.05
CA ALA A 528 -104.82 90.04 -15.41
C ALA A 528 -104.63 91.25 -16.35
N GLY A 529 -104.38 91.03 -17.66
CA GLY A 529 -104.26 92.09 -18.66
C GLY A 529 -103.08 93.05 -18.42
N GLU A 530 -103.26 94.36 -18.65
CA GLU A 530 -102.17 95.37 -18.52
C GLU A 530 -101.56 95.45 -17.10
N GLN A 531 -102.30 95.08 -16.05
CA GLN A 531 -101.78 95.06 -14.66
C GLN A 531 -100.85 93.86 -14.39
N GLY A 532 -100.91 92.80 -15.21
CA GLY A 532 -100.15 91.56 -15.05
C GLY A 532 -98.80 91.53 -15.78
N ARG A 533 -98.47 92.55 -16.59
CA ARG A 533 -97.27 92.54 -17.44
C ARG A 533 -95.97 92.29 -16.69
N GLY A 534 -95.78 92.91 -15.51
CA GLY A 534 -94.57 92.69 -14.70
C GLY A 534 -94.47 91.26 -14.17
N PHE A 535 -95.58 90.68 -13.73
CA PHE A 535 -95.64 89.29 -13.26
C PHE A 535 -95.50 88.27 -14.38
N ALA A 536 -96.04 88.56 -15.57
CA ALA A 536 -95.88 87.71 -16.75
C ALA A 536 -94.40 87.58 -17.15
N VAL A 537 -93.65 88.69 -17.14
CA VAL A 537 -92.20 88.68 -17.43
C VAL A 537 -91.44 87.85 -16.40
N VAL A 538 -91.74 87.98 -15.11
CA VAL A 538 -91.10 87.18 -14.05
C VAL A 538 -91.47 85.70 -14.17
N ALA A 539 -92.74 85.38 -14.46
CA ALA A 539 -93.19 84.00 -14.64
C ALA A 539 -92.53 83.34 -15.87
N ASP A 540 -92.40 84.06 -17.00
CA ASP A 540 -91.67 83.57 -18.17
C ASP A 540 -90.17 83.40 -17.90
N GLU A 541 -89.56 84.28 -17.11
CA GLU A 541 -88.14 84.15 -16.70
C GLU A 541 -87.93 82.94 -15.77
N VAL A 542 -88.83 82.71 -14.80
CA VAL A 542 -88.80 81.51 -13.94
C VAL A 542 -89.05 80.25 -14.76
N ARG A 543 -89.96 80.28 -15.74
CA ARG A 543 -90.22 79.16 -16.65
C ARG A 543 -89.00 78.85 -17.52
N SER A 544 -88.36 79.89 -18.06
CA SER A 544 -87.09 79.80 -18.79
C SER A 544 -85.97 79.22 -17.92
N LEU A 545 -85.86 79.66 -16.66
CA LEU A 545 -84.87 79.15 -15.70
C LEU A 545 -85.14 77.69 -15.30
N ALA A 546 -86.39 77.31 -15.08
CA ALA A 546 -86.80 75.94 -14.79
C ALA A 546 -86.52 75.01 -15.97
N SER A 547 -86.83 75.44 -17.20
CA SER A 547 -86.50 74.72 -18.44
C SER A 547 -84.99 74.56 -18.64
N LYS A 548 -84.21 75.63 -18.41
CA LYS A 548 -82.73 75.55 -18.41
C LYS A 548 -82.21 74.60 -17.34
N THR A 549 -82.77 74.63 -16.13
CA THR A 549 -82.41 73.72 -15.04
C THR A 549 -82.69 72.27 -15.42
N GLN A 550 -83.86 71.99 -16.02
CA GLN A 550 -84.23 70.67 -16.50
C GLN A 550 -83.26 70.17 -17.59
N SER A 551 -82.96 71.02 -18.59
CA SER A 551 -81.98 70.71 -19.65
C SER A 551 -80.59 70.42 -19.08
N SER A 552 -80.08 71.26 -18.17
CA SER A 552 -78.78 71.05 -17.52
C SER A 552 -78.77 69.80 -16.64
N THR A 553 -79.84 69.49 -15.90
CA THR A 553 -79.91 68.23 -15.14
C THR A 553 -79.90 67.01 -16.05
N GLN A 554 -80.52 67.08 -17.22
CA GLN A 554 -80.52 66.00 -18.20
C GLN A 554 -79.13 65.78 -18.83
N GLU A 555 -78.42 66.88 -19.13
CA GLU A 555 -77.02 66.82 -19.58
C GLU A 555 -76.10 66.22 -18.49
N ILE A 556 -76.24 66.64 -17.23
CA ILE A 556 -75.46 66.08 -16.12
C ILE A 556 -75.82 64.60 -15.89
N GLN A 557 -77.09 64.22 -15.99
CA GLN A 557 -77.52 62.83 -15.84
C GLN A 557 -76.92 61.93 -16.94
N ALA A 558 -76.85 62.42 -18.19
CA ALA A 558 -76.15 61.72 -19.26
C ALA A 558 -74.65 61.56 -18.96
N MET A 559 -73.99 62.61 -18.44
CA MET A 559 -72.57 62.52 -18.02
C MET A 559 -72.37 61.51 -16.87
N ILE A 560 -73.28 61.48 -15.90
CA ILE A 560 -73.23 60.51 -14.78
C ILE A 560 -73.44 59.08 -15.26
N GLN A 561 -74.33 58.83 -16.21
CA GLN A 561 -74.49 57.50 -16.82
C GLN A 561 -73.22 57.02 -17.54
N VAL A 562 -72.57 57.92 -18.29
CA VAL A 562 -71.26 57.62 -18.91
C VAL A 562 -70.21 57.31 -17.83
N LEU A 563 -70.18 58.08 -16.75
CA LEU A 563 -69.23 57.88 -15.66
C LEU A 563 -69.47 56.58 -14.88
N GLN A 564 -70.74 56.21 -14.63
CA GLN A 564 -71.12 54.93 -14.02
C GLN A 564 -70.73 53.75 -14.91
N SER A 565 -71.00 53.82 -16.21
CA SER A 565 -70.60 52.80 -17.19
C SER A 565 -69.08 52.67 -17.26
N GLY A 566 -68.36 53.79 -17.26
CA GLY A 566 -66.89 53.81 -17.25
C GLY A 566 -66.31 53.21 -15.97
N ALA A 567 -66.88 53.54 -14.81
CA ALA A 567 -66.47 52.97 -13.53
C ALA A 567 -66.73 51.45 -13.45
N HIS A 568 -67.86 50.98 -13.98
CA HIS A 568 -68.16 49.55 -14.05
C HIS A 568 -67.16 48.80 -14.94
N ALA A 569 -66.90 49.31 -16.15
CA ALA A 569 -65.91 48.74 -17.05
C ALA A 569 -64.50 48.71 -16.43
N ALA A 570 -64.12 49.75 -15.68
CA ALA A 570 -62.85 49.80 -14.96
C ALA A 570 -62.76 48.73 -13.85
N VAL A 571 -63.84 48.49 -13.08
CA VAL A 571 -63.89 47.40 -12.08
C VAL A 571 -63.76 46.02 -12.73
N GLU A 572 -64.44 45.78 -13.86
CA GLU A 572 -64.28 44.51 -14.60
C GLU A 572 -62.84 44.31 -15.11
N ALA A 573 -62.21 45.37 -15.65
CA ALA A 573 -60.83 45.33 -16.09
C ALA A 573 -59.85 45.06 -14.93
N MET A 574 -60.07 45.67 -13.76
CA MET A 574 -59.27 45.43 -12.56
C MET A 574 -59.44 44.00 -12.04
N ASN A 575 -60.66 43.45 -12.00
CA ASN A 575 -60.90 42.05 -11.63
C ASN A 575 -60.25 41.06 -12.61
N LYS A 576 -60.20 41.40 -13.90
CA LYS A 576 -59.43 40.63 -14.88
C LYS A 576 -57.93 40.72 -14.60
N GLY A 577 -57.41 41.91 -14.30
CA GLY A 577 -56.02 42.14 -13.92
C GLY A 577 -55.61 41.33 -12.68
N LYS A 578 -56.45 41.30 -11.65
CA LYS A 578 -56.23 40.49 -10.43
C LYS A 578 -56.12 39.00 -10.74
N ARG A 579 -57.08 38.43 -11.49
CA ARG A 579 -57.02 37.02 -11.91
C ARG A 579 -55.78 36.70 -12.73
N GLN A 580 -55.33 37.65 -13.56
CA GLN A 580 -54.12 37.48 -14.36
C GLN A 580 -52.85 37.49 -13.48
N ALA A 581 -52.81 38.33 -12.44
CA ALA A 581 -51.73 38.32 -11.45
C ALA A 581 -51.70 37.00 -10.66
N GLU A 582 -52.85 36.48 -10.21
CA GLU A 582 -52.95 35.17 -9.55
C GLU A 582 -52.44 34.03 -10.44
N ASN A 583 -52.80 34.04 -11.72
CA ASN A 583 -52.28 33.07 -12.70
C ASN A 583 -50.76 33.18 -12.90
N CYS A 584 -50.22 34.41 -12.94
CA CYS A 584 -48.77 34.60 -13.04
C CYS A 584 -48.06 34.02 -11.82
N VAL A 585 -48.58 34.21 -10.60
CA VAL A 585 -48.00 33.61 -9.38
C VAL A 585 -47.99 32.08 -9.47
N ALA A 586 -49.09 31.46 -9.91
CA ALA A 586 -49.16 30.01 -10.08
C ALA A 586 -48.16 29.50 -11.14
N GLN A 587 -47.97 30.23 -12.24
CA GLN A 587 -46.95 29.91 -13.25
C GLN A 587 -45.52 30.04 -12.70
N THR A 588 -45.26 31.06 -11.88
CA THR A 588 -43.96 31.22 -11.20
C THR A 588 -43.66 30.05 -10.26
N GLU A 589 -44.66 29.54 -9.53
CA GLU A 589 -44.47 28.35 -8.67
C GLU A 589 -44.14 27.08 -9.47
N ILE A 590 -44.77 26.88 -10.64
CA ILE A 590 -44.42 25.77 -11.53
C ILE A 590 -42.99 25.91 -12.05
N ALA A 591 -42.57 27.14 -12.38
CA ALA A 591 -41.20 27.42 -12.80
C ALA A 591 -40.18 27.15 -11.68
N ASP A 592 -40.50 27.51 -10.42
CA ASP A 592 -39.66 27.20 -9.26
C ASP A 592 -39.48 25.69 -9.06
N GLN A 593 -40.56 24.89 -9.21
CA GLN A 593 -40.47 23.43 -9.13
C GLN A 593 -39.61 22.82 -10.24
N ALA A 594 -39.69 23.38 -11.46
CA ALA A 594 -38.85 22.96 -12.57
C ALA A 594 -37.37 23.30 -12.32
N LEU A 595 -37.09 24.47 -11.73
CA LEU A 595 -35.73 24.87 -11.33
C LEU A 595 -35.17 23.95 -10.23
N ASP A 596 -35.94 23.61 -9.20
CA ASP A 596 -35.50 22.67 -8.17
C ASP A 596 -35.14 21.29 -8.77
N SER A 597 -35.91 20.83 -9.78
CA SER A 597 -35.60 19.60 -10.50
C SER A 597 -34.29 19.69 -11.30
N ILE A 598 -34.02 20.86 -11.90
CA ILE A 598 -32.76 21.12 -12.63
C ILE A 598 -31.58 21.14 -11.65
N THR A 599 -31.69 21.85 -10.52
CA THR A 599 -30.66 21.90 -9.48
C THR A 599 -30.34 20.49 -8.97
N HIS A 600 -31.35 19.65 -8.75
CA HIS A 600 -31.12 18.26 -8.37
C HIS A 600 -30.35 17.46 -9.44
N ALA A 601 -30.68 17.63 -10.73
CA ALA A 601 -29.96 16.98 -11.82
C ALA A 601 -28.51 17.50 -11.97
N VAL A 602 -28.27 18.79 -11.70
CA VAL A 602 -26.94 19.41 -11.68
C VAL A 602 -26.08 18.82 -10.55
N HIS A 603 -26.63 18.63 -9.34
CA HIS A 603 -25.94 17.94 -8.25
C HIS A 603 -25.61 16.48 -8.60
N LEU A 604 -26.53 15.75 -9.21
CA LEU A 604 -26.24 14.38 -9.65
C LEU A 604 -25.12 14.34 -10.70
N ALA A 605 -25.09 15.33 -11.61
CA ALA A 605 -24.01 15.46 -12.58
C ALA A 605 -22.67 15.79 -11.91
N HIS A 606 -22.67 16.64 -10.87
CA HIS A 606 -21.48 16.94 -10.06
C HIS A 606 -20.88 15.65 -9.47
N ASP A 607 -21.70 14.88 -8.75
CA ASP A 607 -21.26 13.64 -8.09
C ASP A 607 -20.71 12.63 -9.11
N MET A 608 -21.36 12.52 -10.28
CA MET A 608 -20.91 11.62 -11.34
C MET A 608 -19.59 12.10 -11.97
N SER A 609 -19.41 13.40 -12.20
CA SER A 609 -18.14 13.95 -12.69
C SER A 609 -17.00 13.77 -11.69
N GLU A 610 -17.28 13.86 -10.39
CA GLU A 610 -16.33 13.55 -9.33
C GLU A 610 -15.92 12.07 -9.37
N GLN A 611 -16.88 11.14 -9.47
CA GLN A 611 -16.60 9.71 -9.61
C GLN A 611 -15.76 9.38 -10.85
N ILE A 612 -16.05 10.00 -11.99
CA ILE A 612 -15.27 9.82 -13.23
C ILE A 612 -13.83 10.31 -13.03
N SER A 613 -13.65 11.46 -12.39
CA SER A 613 -12.31 12.00 -12.06
C SER A 613 -11.53 11.04 -11.16
N HIS A 614 -12.18 10.47 -10.14
CA HIS A 614 -11.56 9.45 -9.28
C HIS A 614 -11.19 8.18 -10.04
N ALA A 615 -12.10 7.63 -10.84
CA ALA A 615 -11.84 6.42 -11.64
C ALA A 615 -10.70 6.63 -12.66
N ALA A 616 -10.65 7.80 -13.30
CA ALA A 616 -9.58 8.15 -14.23
C ALA A 616 -8.22 8.30 -13.52
N ARG A 617 -8.21 8.80 -12.28
CA ARG A 617 -6.98 8.87 -11.45
C ARG A 617 -6.46 7.49 -11.09
N GLU A 618 -7.35 6.59 -10.69
CA GLU A 618 -7.01 5.18 -10.41
C GLU A 618 -6.49 4.49 -11.68
N GLN A 619 -7.15 4.67 -12.82
CA GLN A 619 -6.70 4.12 -14.11
C GLN A 619 -5.31 4.65 -14.51
N ASN A 620 -5.00 5.92 -14.23
CA ASN A 620 -3.68 6.49 -14.47
C ASN A 620 -2.61 5.83 -13.57
N GLN A 621 -2.91 5.63 -12.28
CA GLN A 621 -2.01 4.95 -11.35
C GLN A 621 -1.75 3.50 -11.79
N VAL A 622 -2.80 2.74 -12.10
CA VAL A 622 -2.69 1.35 -12.58
C VAL A 622 -1.88 1.29 -13.87
N SER A 623 -2.05 2.27 -14.79
CA SER A 623 -1.23 2.35 -16.01
C SER A 623 0.26 2.52 -15.69
N HIS A 624 0.60 3.32 -14.67
CA HIS A 624 1.99 3.50 -14.25
C HIS A 624 2.58 2.21 -13.65
N GLU A 625 1.80 1.47 -12.87
CA GLU A 625 2.19 0.16 -12.33
C GLU A 625 2.39 -0.88 -13.44
N ILE A 626 1.47 -0.95 -14.41
CA ILE A 626 1.60 -1.82 -15.59
C ILE A 626 2.87 -1.47 -16.37
N SER A 627 3.18 -0.19 -16.54
CA SER A 627 4.40 0.25 -17.25
C SER A 627 5.67 -0.28 -16.58
N LYS A 628 5.74 -0.27 -15.24
CA LYS A 628 6.88 -0.83 -14.49
C LYS A 628 6.97 -2.35 -14.63
N LEU A 629 5.83 -3.05 -14.60
CA LEU A 629 5.78 -4.49 -14.81
C LEU A 629 6.26 -4.87 -16.22
N LEU A 630 5.87 -4.11 -17.25
CA LEU A 630 6.32 -4.34 -18.62
C LEU A 630 7.84 -4.13 -18.76
N GLU A 631 8.41 -3.12 -18.12
CA GLU A 631 9.87 -2.92 -18.07
C GLU A 631 10.59 -4.11 -17.42
N SER A 632 10.07 -4.62 -16.32
CA SER A 632 10.60 -5.83 -15.68
C SER A 632 10.51 -7.06 -16.60
N ILE A 633 9.42 -7.21 -17.36
CA ILE A 633 9.28 -8.32 -18.32
C ILE A 633 10.31 -8.20 -19.45
N VAL A 634 10.61 -6.99 -19.93
CA VAL A 634 11.68 -6.79 -20.94
C VAL A 634 13.03 -7.24 -20.39
N ASN A 635 13.36 -6.87 -19.15
CA ASN A 635 14.62 -7.28 -18.52
C ASN A 635 14.72 -8.80 -18.36
N ILE A 636 13.63 -9.45 -17.92
CA ILE A 636 13.57 -10.92 -17.81
C ILE A 636 13.72 -11.59 -19.20
N ALA A 637 13.10 -11.01 -20.24
CA ALA A 637 13.23 -11.52 -21.60
C ALA A 637 14.68 -11.41 -22.12
N GLU A 638 15.40 -10.33 -21.80
CA GLU A 638 16.82 -10.17 -22.15
C GLU A 638 17.72 -11.16 -21.41
N GLU A 639 17.48 -11.36 -20.10
CA GLU A 639 18.21 -12.38 -19.32
C GLU A 639 17.94 -13.79 -19.86
N THR A 640 16.70 -14.09 -20.21
CA THR A 640 16.32 -15.38 -20.79
C THR A 640 16.96 -15.59 -22.17
N ALA A 641 17.04 -14.54 -23.01
CA ALA A 641 17.72 -14.61 -24.29
C ALA A 641 19.22 -14.90 -24.12
N SER A 642 19.88 -14.24 -23.16
CA SER A 642 21.29 -14.49 -22.82
C SER A 642 21.51 -15.92 -22.31
N GLY A 643 20.65 -16.40 -21.40
CA GLY A 643 20.71 -17.78 -20.90
C GLY A 643 20.47 -18.83 -21.99
N ALA A 644 19.59 -18.52 -22.95
CA ALA A 644 19.39 -19.35 -24.13
C ALA A 644 20.66 -19.39 -24.99
N GLU A 645 21.29 -18.26 -25.31
CA GLU A 645 22.56 -18.25 -26.06
C GLU A 645 23.65 -19.09 -25.36
N GLN A 646 23.84 -18.92 -24.05
CA GLN A 646 24.80 -19.72 -23.28
C GLN A 646 24.49 -21.22 -23.30
N THR A 647 23.20 -21.59 -23.28
CA THR A 647 22.76 -22.99 -23.39
C THR A 647 23.04 -23.56 -24.78
N SER A 648 22.88 -22.75 -25.83
CA SER A 648 23.23 -23.15 -27.20
C SER A 648 24.72 -23.44 -27.33
N ASP A 649 25.57 -22.53 -26.82
CA ASP A 649 27.03 -22.68 -26.85
C ASP A 649 27.49 -23.91 -26.07
N SER A 650 26.93 -24.11 -24.87
CA SER A 650 27.21 -25.29 -24.04
C SER A 650 26.77 -26.58 -24.74
N SER A 651 25.62 -26.56 -25.42
CA SER A 651 25.12 -27.73 -26.17
C SER A 651 26.03 -28.07 -27.35
N HIS A 652 26.53 -27.07 -28.07
CA HIS A 652 27.53 -27.27 -29.12
C HIS A 652 28.83 -27.89 -28.58
N GLU A 653 29.30 -27.41 -27.43
CA GLU A 653 30.51 -27.95 -26.82
C GLU A 653 30.33 -29.40 -26.34
N VAL A 654 29.16 -29.74 -25.76
CA VAL A 654 28.84 -31.13 -25.39
C VAL A 654 28.75 -32.03 -26.61
N ALA A 655 28.14 -31.58 -27.71
CA ALA A 655 28.08 -32.33 -28.97
C ALA A 655 29.50 -32.58 -29.52
N ARG A 656 30.38 -31.56 -29.46
CA ARG A 656 31.78 -31.65 -29.88
C ARG A 656 32.56 -32.66 -29.03
N LEU A 657 32.45 -32.59 -27.70
CA LEU A 657 33.10 -33.52 -26.78
C LEU A 657 32.58 -34.95 -26.93
N ALA A 658 31.29 -35.13 -27.19
CA ALA A 658 30.70 -36.45 -27.46
C ALA A 658 31.26 -37.07 -28.74
N GLU A 659 31.47 -36.26 -29.79
CA GLU A 659 32.11 -36.68 -31.04
C GLU A 659 33.61 -36.98 -30.84
N GLU A 660 34.34 -36.17 -30.08
CA GLU A 660 35.75 -36.46 -29.73
C GLU A 660 35.89 -37.76 -28.93
N LEU A 661 34.97 -38.01 -28.00
CA LEU A 661 34.91 -39.27 -27.24
C LEU A 661 34.61 -40.44 -28.18
N ARG A 662 33.69 -40.29 -29.13
CA ARG A 662 33.39 -41.30 -30.16
C ARG A 662 34.63 -41.62 -31.00
N GLN A 663 35.34 -40.60 -31.48
CA GLN A 663 36.57 -40.76 -32.28
C GLN A 663 37.71 -41.40 -31.48
N SER A 664 37.82 -41.08 -30.19
CA SER A 664 38.83 -41.65 -29.30
C SER A 664 38.64 -43.15 -29.09
N VAL A 665 37.38 -43.61 -29.02
CA VAL A 665 37.06 -45.04 -28.88
C VAL A 665 37.02 -45.79 -30.22
N ASP A 666 36.89 -45.10 -31.35
CA ASP A 666 36.93 -45.67 -32.71
C ASP A 666 38.32 -46.25 -33.06
N GLN A 667 39.36 -45.87 -32.30
CA GLN A 667 40.70 -46.46 -32.40
C GLN A 667 40.74 -47.94 -31.97
N PHE A 668 39.75 -48.40 -31.19
CA PHE A 668 39.64 -49.79 -30.78
C PHE A 668 38.79 -50.59 -31.77
N LYS A 669 39.36 -51.64 -32.36
CA LYS A 669 38.63 -52.59 -33.20
C LYS A 669 37.89 -53.59 -32.32
N VAL A 670 36.59 -53.38 -32.16
CA VAL A 670 35.67 -54.18 -31.32
C VAL A 670 34.77 -55.11 -32.11
#